data_AF-A0A1V5YKH2-F1
#
_entry.id   AF-A0A1V5YKH2-F1
#
_cell.length_a   1.000
_cell.length_b   1.000
_cell.length_c   1.000
_cell.angle_alpha   90.00
_cell.angle_beta   90.00
_cell.angle_gamma   90.00
#
_symmetry.space_group_name_H-M   'P 1'
#
loop_
_entity.id
_entity.type
_entity.pdbx_description
1 polymer ?
#
loop_
_entity_poly.entity_id
_entity_poly.type
_entity_poly.pdbx_seq_one_letter_code
_entity_poly.pdbx_strand_id
1 'polypeptide(L)'
;MSKTETIGWHRLLADFPWFRGEDSYPLPAYSEYMPPPRLGKRPYGEGDPHLFAEDDPFGWHITEMEELLELQPGLESVARQILDELVELGQGEPAYRIAGRQRRNLVDNPYWPQDLAAAAGHLPHEKYVFLSPLALSRTQDDKARVRWTYFGGSEQGPERAFWQGFYSAPDTELPADQAASFLARLLQAAYGVKARTVADLRAAGLRVFPSDPDPRFPYWHVASLPSWTQPLLWRPADGLDEVRFLLTFRPFAGLPPPVKSAYFEGRLMLLPFPGSLVFWGIPAYAKLQQELPMAMQVPLQRMAARHGAADGLKVPQSGWFAESGSDFNAAEVQEKLLLNTYRRTNRWDRVSRYDNELVLSTIENTLAQVLFGTSLDDMGLYGKPMARNSQLWTADSRLVLDGPNASRAELEQAALTVARGGLFRYRFQFPAMRVGRYEVYWQRPLAAFWNEAAQAVEMISSPPLGYLTAYDPAQPDLAHPVELWPRVLQREPWLWALRNFRHLGPQEKYANQTALNILRLLDTWRRFGQAPLPRSLARQVLRLSERDPLETWLESLPAKSENPAEGKELYSFLLACLEPSTSDKPFTSLPGTPVPENLPGSLTFDRTATRDFEIAWWEDIRRLSTGIYVNKDNADCISDKATLNHLPHCTRDLERIGDYLLDRYDETIRAAGMEEQAVCGELPFHWNTDFDFSVFGGWKLNQEGHTYERDLVLIIPGKNRHEAVIMADHYDTAYMEDVYEKGRGGDGARLSAAGADDNYSATSTLLQAAPIFLQMAQEGKLERDVWLVNLTGEEFPSDCMGARHLAQALVQGTLQMRTRAGEMRDLSHVRVVGAYIMDMIGHNRENDLDDFQISPGLGRGSLELAHQAHIANLIWNVEAKKWNSSPERRGKGRGKRIAGEQEIPAVAEHLRLQGEVRLPEDPLSSLFNTDGQIFSDSGIPVVLLMENYDINRKGYHDRLDTLENIDLDYGAAVAAIAIEAAARVATAA
;
A
#
# COMPACT_ATOMS: atom_id res chain seq x y z
N MET A 1 2.65 -39.70 9.79
CA MET A 1 2.51 -39.20 8.41
C MET A 1 3.88 -38.69 7.98
N SER A 2 4.48 -39.24 6.92
CA SER A 2 5.73 -38.72 6.38
C SER A 2 5.52 -37.27 5.98
N LYS A 3 6.39 -36.35 6.41
CA LYS A 3 6.41 -34.97 5.90
C LYS A 3 6.56 -35.05 4.39
N THR A 4 5.46 -34.90 3.65
CA THR A 4 5.52 -34.57 2.23
C THR A 4 6.31 -33.29 2.13
N GLU A 5 7.39 -33.32 1.34
CA GLU A 5 8.23 -32.16 1.10
C GLU A 5 7.36 -31.06 0.49
N THR A 6 7.27 -29.90 1.16
CA THR A 6 6.45 -28.78 0.68
C THR A 6 7.18 -28.11 -0.49
N ILE A 7 6.50 -28.00 -1.63
CA ILE A 7 7.05 -27.44 -2.87
C ILE A 7 6.41 -26.09 -3.22
N GLY A 8 7.13 -25.28 -3.99
CA GLY A 8 6.62 -24.02 -4.54
C GLY A 8 6.02 -23.10 -3.47
N TRP A 9 4.84 -22.52 -3.73
CA TRP A 9 4.24 -21.54 -2.83
C TRP A 9 3.78 -22.14 -1.49
N HIS A 10 3.52 -23.45 -1.42
CA HIS A 10 3.23 -24.13 -0.15
C HIS A 10 4.40 -24.05 0.83
N ARG A 11 5.65 -23.99 0.35
CA ARG A 11 6.84 -23.82 1.20
C ARG A 11 6.83 -22.45 1.91
N LEU A 12 6.33 -21.40 1.24
CA LEU A 12 6.25 -20.05 1.82
C LEU A 12 5.27 -19.97 3.00
N LEU A 13 4.31 -20.89 3.06
CA LEU A 13 3.27 -20.97 4.08
C LEU A 13 3.47 -22.15 5.06
N ALA A 14 4.56 -22.91 4.93
CA ALA A 14 4.79 -24.13 5.70
C ALA A 14 4.84 -23.88 7.23
N ASP A 15 5.34 -22.72 7.65
CA ASP A 15 5.48 -22.35 9.06
C ASP A 15 4.26 -21.58 9.59
N PHE A 16 3.17 -21.49 8.83
CA PHE A 16 1.98 -20.78 9.27
C PHE A 16 1.23 -21.58 10.38
N PRO A 17 0.84 -20.98 11.52
CA PRO A 17 1.05 -19.59 11.90
C PRO A 17 2.37 -19.37 12.66
N TRP A 18 3.29 -18.58 12.08
CA TRP A 18 4.58 -18.24 12.70
C TRP A 18 4.50 -17.05 13.66
N PHE A 19 3.34 -16.39 13.71
CA PHE A 19 3.06 -15.12 14.36
C PHE A 19 2.25 -15.27 15.65
N ARG A 20 2.19 -16.47 16.24
CA ARG A 20 1.52 -16.69 17.53
C ARG A 20 2.51 -16.53 18.69
N GLY A 21 2.04 -15.91 19.77
CA GLY A 21 2.85 -15.57 20.95
C GLY A 21 3.39 -14.14 20.92
N GLU A 22 3.82 -13.66 22.09
CA GLU A 22 4.33 -12.30 22.27
C GLU A 22 5.48 -11.99 21.32
N ASP A 23 5.52 -10.75 20.83
CA ASP A 23 6.55 -10.18 19.95
C ASP A 23 6.82 -10.93 18.63
N SER A 24 6.01 -11.92 18.28
CA SER A 24 6.15 -12.69 17.05
C SER A 24 5.63 -11.96 15.81
N TYR A 25 4.88 -10.87 15.99
CA TYR A 25 4.33 -10.03 14.92
C TYR A 25 4.32 -8.54 15.32
N PRO A 26 5.49 -7.88 15.38
CA PRO A 26 5.54 -6.46 15.75
C PRO A 26 4.92 -5.59 14.65
N LEU A 27 4.06 -4.66 15.04
CA LEU A 27 3.49 -3.64 14.15
C LEU A 27 4.17 -2.27 14.41
N PRO A 28 5.07 -1.82 13.52
CA PRO A 28 5.75 -0.53 13.65
C PRO A 28 4.76 0.62 13.42
N ALA A 29 5.10 1.83 13.85
CA ALA A 29 4.40 3.04 13.38
C ALA A 29 4.67 3.21 11.88
N TYR A 30 3.63 3.34 11.05
CA TYR A 30 3.75 3.35 9.59
C TYR A 30 4.44 4.62 9.08
N SER A 31 4.30 5.70 9.84
CA SER A 31 5.01 6.98 9.69
C SER A 31 6.52 6.86 9.94
N GLU A 32 6.99 5.89 10.73
CA GLU A 32 8.42 5.63 10.98
C GLU A 32 8.95 4.56 10.02
N TYR A 33 8.19 3.48 9.83
CA TYR A 33 8.54 2.34 8.99
C TYR A 33 7.30 1.71 8.35
N MET A 34 7.15 1.93 7.05
CA MET A 34 6.04 1.36 6.28
C MET A 34 6.22 -0.16 6.18
N PRO A 35 5.27 -0.98 6.67
CA PRO A 35 5.45 -2.42 6.64
C PRO A 35 5.38 -3.00 5.21
N PRO A 36 5.92 -4.22 5.02
CA PRO A 36 5.78 -4.93 3.76
C PRO A 36 4.31 -5.30 3.49
N PRO A 37 3.82 -5.13 2.24
CA PRO A 37 2.50 -5.63 1.89
C PRO A 37 2.48 -7.16 1.98
N ARG A 38 1.45 -7.72 2.63
CA ARG A 38 1.30 -9.17 2.83
C ARG A 38 0.31 -9.76 1.83
N LEU A 39 0.78 -10.71 1.04
CA LEU A 39 0.04 -11.34 -0.04
C LEU A 39 -0.15 -12.84 0.22
N GLY A 40 -1.06 -13.47 -0.54
CA GLY A 40 -1.40 -14.86 -0.34
C GLY A 40 -2.23 -15.00 0.93
N LYS A 41 -1.63 -15.37 2.06
CA LYS A 41 -2.36 -15.52 3.34
C LYS A 41 -1.89 -14.52 4.38
N ARG A 42 -2.80 -13.65 4.83
CA ARG A 42 -2.53 -12.69 5.91
C ARG A 42 -2.58 -13.37 7.28
N PRO A 43 -1.92 -12.81 8.31
CA PRO A 43 -1.86 -13.43 9.63
C PRO A 43 -3.24 -13.69 10.25
N TYR A 44 -4.14 -12.70 10.21
CA TYR A 44 -5.50 -12.87 10.74
C TYR A 44 -6.51 -13.33 9.69
N GLY A 45 -6.28 -12.96 8.43
CA GLY A 45 -7.25 -13.10 7.34
C GLY A 45 -7.27 -14.44 6.63
N GLU A 46 -8.22 -14.56 5.71
CA GLU A 46 -8.30 -15.70 4.79
C GLU A 46 -7.17 -15.66 3.75
N GLY A 47 -6.91 -16.81 3.13
CA GLY A 47 -6.03 -16.87 1.96
C GLY A 47 -6.67 -16.16 0.77
N ASP A 48 -5.88 -15.43 0.01
CA ASP A 48 -6.21 -14.86 -1.29
C ASP A 48 -6.22 -15.99 -2.33
N PRO A 49 -7.41 -16.45 -2.77
CA PRO A 49 -7.53 -17.56 -3.70
C PRO A 49 -7.17 -17.15 -5.14
N HIS A 50 -6.71 -15.92 -5.37
CA HIS A 50 -6.44 -15.40 -6.69
C HIS A 50 -4.97 -15.22 -6.98
N LEU A 51 -4.10 -15.21 -5.97
CA LEU A 51 -2.66 -15.13 -6.16
C LEU A 51 -2.06 -16.47 -6.62
N PHE A 52 -2.52 -17.56 -6.00
CA PHE A 52 -2.08 -18.92 -6.27
C PHE A 52 -3.23 -19.76 -6.81
N ALA A 53 -2.91 -20.71 -7.70
CA ALA A 53 -3.82 -21.77 -8.06
C ALA A 53 -3.42 -23.05 -7.30
N GLU A 54 -4.40 -23.76 -6.75
CA GLU A 54 -4.16 -25.00 -5.98
C GLU A 54 -3.56 -26.13 -6.84
N ASP A 55 -3.79 -26.12 -8.16
CA ASP A 55 -3.25 -27.07 -9.13
C ASP A 55 -1.94 -26.62 -9.81
N ASP A 56 -1.44 -25.42 -9.49
CA ASP A 56 -0.16 -24.90 -9.98
C ASP A 56 0.74 -24.46 -8.80
N PRO A 57 1.46 -25.40 -8.15
CA PRO A 57 2.27 -25.10 -6.97
C PRO A 57 3.41 -24.10 -7.24
N PHE A 58 3.80 -23.89 -8.49
CA PHE A 58 4.88 -22.98 -8.87
C PHE A 58 4.37 -21.69 -9.53
N GLY A 59 3.08 -21.57 -9.79
CA GLY A 59 2.48 -20.42 -10.46
C GLY A 59 2.30 -19.21 -9.54
N TRP A 60 2.59 -18.03 -10.07
CA TRP A 60 2.29 -16.73 -9.45
C TRP A 60 1.44 -15.89 -10.40
N HIS A 61 0.18 -15.62 -10.09
CA HIS A 61 -0.66 -14.82 -10.97
C HIS A 61 -0.24 -13.35 -11.00
N ILE A 62 -0.18 -12.80 -12.21
CA ILE A 62 -0.01 -11.36 -12.49
C ILE A 62 -1.27 -10.92 -13.23
N THR A 63 -1.95 -9.90 -12.72
CA THR A 63 -3.21 -9.45 -13.33
C THR A 63 -2.94 -8.64 -14.61
N GLU A 64 -3.95 -8.58 -15.47
CA GLU A 64 -3.96 -7.78 -16.70
C GLU A 64 -3.73 -6.29 -16.39
N MET A 65 -4.29 -5.84 -15.27
CA MET A 65 -4.14 -4.47 -14.75
C MET A 65 -2.69 -4.16 -14.38
N GLU A 66 -2.08 -5.04 -13.59
CA GLU A 66 -0.68 -4.90 -13.20
C GLU A 66 0.24 -4.86 -14.43
N GLU A 67 0.00 -5.75 -15.40
CA GLU A 67 0.82 -5.81 -16.61
C GLU A 67 0.65 -4.57 -17.49
N LEU A 68 -0.59 -4.16 -17.79
CA LEU A 68 -0.87 -3.12 -18.80
C LEU A 68 -0.83 -1.68 -18.26
N LEU A 69 -1.01 -1.47 -16.95
CA LEU A 69 -1.04 -0.12 -16.35
C LEU A 69 0.20 0.22 -15.52
N GLU A 70 0.88 -0.77 -14.95
CA GLU A 70 2.07 -0.56 -14.11
C GLU A 70 3.34 -1.07 -14.79
N LEU A 71 3.39 -2.36 -15.14
CA LEU A 71 4.62 -3.02 -15.53
C LEU A 71 5.11 -2.60 -16.92
N GLN A 72 4.29 -2.70 -17.96
CA GLN A 72 4.69 -2.31 -19.32
C GLN A 72 5.14 -0.84 -19.42
N PRO A 73 4.33 0.16 -19.04
CA PRO A 73 4.75 1.55 -19.12
C PRO A 73 5.95 1.87 -18.21
N GLY A 74 6.03 1.25 -17.03
CA GLY A 74 7.15 1.44 -16.11
C GLY A 74 8.46 0.84 -16.65
N LEU A 75 8.41 -0.35 -17.25
CA LEU A 75 9.58 -0.99 -17.87
C LEU A 75 10.08 -0.20 -19.08
N GLU A 76 9.17 0.35 -19.89
CA GLU A 76 9.55 1.24 -21.00
C GLU A 76 10.27 2.49 -20.49
N SER A 77 9.75 3.13 -19.44
CA SER A 77 10.37 4.31 -18.82
C SER A 77 11.76 4.00 -18.24
N VAL A 78 11.90 2.87 -17.55
CA VAL A 78 13.19 2.41 -16.99
C VAL A 78 14.18 2.08 -18.11
N ALA A 79 13.74 1.38 -19.16
CA ALA A 79 14.59 1.05 -20.31
C ALA A 79 15.14 2.29 -20.98
N ARG A 80 14.29 3.30 -21.23
CA ARG A 80 14.70 4.56 -21.85
C ARG A 80 15.85 5.21 -21.08
N GLN A 81 15.67 5.39 -19.78
CA GLN A 81 16.67 6.03 -18.91
C GLN A 81 18.00 5.25 -18.82
N ILE A 82 17.95 3.91 -18.84
CA ILE A 82 19.16 3.09 -18.84
C ILE A 82 19.88 3.17 -20.19
N LEU A 83 19.15 2.99 -21.29
CA LEU A 83 19.76 2.90 -22.62
C LEU A 83 20.30 4.24 -23.10
N ASP A 84 19.68 5.37 -22.74
CA ASP A 84 20.19 6.70 -23.09
C ASP A 84 21.64 6.88 -22.58
N GLU A 85 21.93 6.57 -21.31
CA GLU A 85 23.31 6.62 -20.78
C GLU A 85 24.21 5.48 -21.30
N LEU A 86 23.63 4.34 -21.68
CA LEU A 86 24.40 3.23 -22.25
C LEU A 86 24.92 3.56 -23.66
N VAL A 87 24.11 4.27 -24.44
CA VAL A 87 24.49 4.79 -25.77
C VAL A 87 25.62 5.80 -25.59
N GLU A 88 25.53 6.74 -24.64
CA GLU A 88 26.64 7.65 -24.31
C GLU A 88 27.93 6.88 -23.98
N LEU A 89 27.85 5.87 -23.11
CA LEU A 89 29.01 5.06 -22.72
C LEU A 89 29.68 4.40 -23.93
N GLY A 90 28.87 3.76 -24.79
CA GLY A 90 29.39 3.04 -25.94
C GLY A 90 29.83 3.97 -27.09
N GLN A 91 29.37 5.21 -27.15
CA GLN A 91 29.89 6.25 -28.04
C GLN A 91 31.20 6.89 -27.52
N GLY A 92 31.62 6.55 -26.30
CA GLY A 92 32.79 7.17 -25.66
C GLY A 92 32.49 8.52 -25.01
N GLU A 93 31.21 8.90 -24.96
CA GLU A 93 30.73 10.12 -24.34
C GLU A 93 30.66 9.98 -22.81
N PRO A 94 30.55 11.10 -22.07
CA PRO A 94 30.51 11.08 -20.60
C PRO A 94 29.23 10.46 -19.98
N ALA A 95 29.16 9.13 -19.87
CA ALA A 95 28.09 8.39 -19.16
C ALA A 95 28.30 8.37 -17.63
N TYR A 96 28.14 9.52 -16.98
CA TYR A 96 28.55 9.69 -15.58
C TYR A 96 27.74 8.88 -14.55
N ARG A 97 26.44 8.57 -14.77
CA ARG A 97 25.71 7.72 -13.79
C ARG A 97 26.26 6.30 -13.82
N ILE A 98 26.59 5.79 -15.00
CA ILE A 98 27.28 4.50 -15.14
C ILE A 98 28.69 4.58 -14.54
N ALA A 99 29.52 5.49 -15.04
CA ALA A 99 30.94 5.57 -14.71
C ALA A 99 31.21 5.94 -13.24
N GLY A 100 30.31 6.71 -12.62
CA GLY A 100 30.44 7.21 -11.25
C GLY A 100 31.56 8.23 -11.09
N ARG A 101 31.80 8.64 -9.83
CA ARG A 101 32.85 9.61 -9.47
C ARG A 101 34.21 9.14 -9.99
N GLN A 102 34.91 10.00 -10.72
CA GLN A 102 36.25 9.73 -11.28
C GLN A 102 36.31 8.40 -12.08
N ARG A 103 35.20 7.97 -12.71
CA ARG A 103 35.08 6.70 -13.45
C ARG A 103 35.34 5.44 -12.61
N ARG A 104 35.30 5.53 -11.28
CA ARG A 104 35.65 4.42 -10.36
C ARG A 104 34.78 3.17 -10.53
N ASN A 105 33.58 3.27 -11.11
CA ASN A 105 32.76 2.08 -11.35
C ASN A 105 33.25 1.24 -12.57
N LEU A 106 34.07 1.84 -13.43
CA LEU A 106 34.63 1.19 -14.63
C LEU A 106 36.03 0.59 -14.37
N VAL A 107 36.73 1.09 -13.34
CA VAL A 107 38.04 0.58 -12.94
C VAL A 107 37.91 -0.87 -12.45
N ASP A 108 38.79 -1.75 -12.95
CA ASP A 108 38.81 -3.18 -12.66
C ASP A 108 37.47 -3.92 -12.91
N ASN A 109 36.64 -3.37 -13.80
CA ASN A 109 35.37 -3.97 -14.19
C ASN A 109 35.59 -4.98 -15.34
N PRO A 110 35.37 -6.29 -15.12
CA PRO A 110 35.68 -7.30 -16.13
C PRO A 110 34.73 -7.27 -17.33
N TYR A 111 33.60 -6.58 -17.23
CA TYR A 111 32.65 -6.36 -18.33
C TYR A 111 32.99 -5.13 -19.18
N TRP A 112 33.80 -4.20 -18.66
CA TRP A 112 34.26 -3.00 -19.37
C TRP A 112 35.79 -2.83 -19.32
N PRO A 113 36.55 -3.81 -19.85
CA PRO A 113 38.01 -3.76 -19.86
C PRO A 113 38.55 -2.66 -20.77
N GLN A 114 39.85 -2.35 -20.63
CA GLN A 114 40.50 -1.24 -21.33
C GLN A 114 40.44 -1.34 -22.87
N ASP A 115 40.52 -2.57 -23.42
CA ASP A 115 40.42 -2.82 -24.86
C ASP A 115 39.02 -2.48 -25.40
N LEU A 116 37.96 -2.86 -24.68
CA LEU A 116 36.59 -2.46 -25.03
C LEU A 116 36.38 -0.95 -24.85
N ALA A 117 36.86 -0.37 -23.75
CA ALA A 117 36.76 1.06 -23.48
C ALA A 117 37.47 1.90 -24.56
N ALA A 118 38.61 1.45 -25.08
CA ALA A 118 39.34 2.12 -26.16
C ALA A 118 38.61 2.05 -27.51
N ALA A 119 37.75 1.05 -27.71
CA ALA A 119 36.94 0.88 -28.92
C ALA A 119 35.62 1.66 -28.87
N ALA A 120 35.22 2.23 -27.73
CA ALA A 120 34.04 3.07 -27.62
C ALA A 120 34.06 4.21 -28.67
N GLY A 121 32.91 4.49 -29.29
CA GLY A 121 32.78 5.41 -30.42
C GLY A 121 33.19 4.84 -31.79
N HIS A 122 33.77 3.64 -31.83
CA HIS A 122 34.32 3.04 -33.06
C HIS A 122 33.66 1.70 -33.43
N LEU A 123 32.48 1.41 -32.87
CA LEU A 123 31.73 0.17 -33.10
C LEU A 123 30.39 0.46 -33.82
N PRO A 124 30.39 0.81 -35.12
CA PRO A 124 29.19 1.24 -35.83
C PRO A 124 28.15 0.12 -36.05
N HIS A 125 28.54 -1.12 -35.79
CA HIS A 125 27.65 -2.28 -35.87
C HIS A 125 26.74 -2.41 -34.62
N GLU A 126 27.05 -1.68 -33.54
CA GLU A 126 26.31 -1.79 -32.29
C GLU A 126 24.91 -1.20 -32.36
N LYS A 127 23.98 -1.94 -31.77
CA LYS A 127 22.57 -1.52 -31.57
C LYS A 127 22.22 -1.37 -30.11
N TYR A 128 23.22 -1.45 -29.22
CA TYR A 128 23.09 -1.30 -27.77
C TYR A 128 22.01 -2.23 -27.20
N VAL A 129 21.94 -3.46 -27.72
CA VAL A 129 20.96 -4.46 -27.29
C VAL A 129 21.16 -4.70 -25.79
N PHE A 130 20.13 -4.40 -25.02
CA PHE A 130 20.09 -4.58 -23.58
C PHE A 130 19.23 -5.80 -23.25
N LEU A 131 19.84 -6.80 -22.63
CA LEU A 131 19.17 -7.97 -22.07
C LEU A 131 19.65 -8.09 -20.64
N SER A 132 18.87 -7.59 -19.70
CA SER A 132 19.24 -7.64 -18.29
C SER A 132 18.02 -7.90 -17.41
N PRO A 133 18.09 -8.86 -16.49
CA PRO A 133 17.03 -9.10 -15.52
C PRO A 133 17.02 -8.01 -14.45
N LEU A 134 15.82 -7.51 -14.17
CA LEU A 134 15.52 -6.54 -13.11
C LEU A 134 14.94 -7.25 -11.89
N ALA A 135 15.14 -6.67 -10.71
CA ALA A 135 14.47 -7.05 -9.47
C ALA A 135 13.25 -6.14 -9.25
N LEU A 136 12.05 -6.74 -9.24
CA LEU A 136 10.78 -6.07 -8.97
C LEU A 136 10.10 -6.69 -7.76
N SER A 137 9.46 -5.90 -6.92
CA SER A 137 8.56 -6.41 -5.88
C SER A 137 7.47 -5.38 -5.62
N ARG A 138 6.31 -5.80 -5.08
CA ARG A 138 5.33 -4.84 -4.60
C ARG A 138 5.79 -4.21 -3.29
N THR A 139 5.52 -2.92 -3.11
CA THR A 139 5.74 -2.21 -1.84
C THR A 139 4.53 -1.36 -1.52
N GLN A 140 4.32 -1.08 -0.24
CA GLN A 140 3.31 -0.11 0.22
C GLN A 140 3.93 1.29 0.34
N ASP A 141 3.12 2.32 0.20
CA ASP A 141 3.48 3.71 0.52
C ASP A 141 2.56 4.31 1.59
N ASP A 142 2.85 5.55 1.96
CA ASP A 142 2.15 6.38 2.95
C ASP A 142 0.70 6.73 2.57
N LYS A 143 0.21 6.24 1.43
CA LYS A 143 -1.18 6.37 0.98
C LYS A 143 -1.86 5.02 0.84
N ALA A 144 -1.29 3.99 1.50
CA ALA A 144 -1.70 2.59 1.44
C ALA A 144 -1.77 2.04 0.00
N ARG A 145 -1.01 2.59 -0.96
CA ARG A 145 -0.98 2.06 -2.33
C ARG A 145 0.03 0.92 -2.39
N VAL A 146 -0.42 -0.24 -2.85
CA VAL A 146 0.47 -1.38 -3.13
C VAL A 146 0.84 -1.35 -4.60
N ARG A 147 2.12 -1.11 -4.89
CA ARG A 147 2.63 -0.83 -6.26
C ARG A 147 3.81 -1.70 -6.60
N TRP A 148 3.94 -2.10 -7.86
CA TRP A 148 5.18 -2.69 -8.34
C TRP A 148 6.32 -1.66 -8.29
N THR A 149 7.39 -2.02 -7.60
CA THR A 149 8.55 -1.16 -7.32
C THR A 149 9.79 -1.75 -7.97
N TYR A 150 10.56 -0.87 -8.61
CA TYR A 150 11.85 -1.20 -9.20
C TYR A 150 12.97 -1.13 -8.15
N PHE A 151 13.55 -2.28 -7.82
CA PHE A 151 14.67 -2.38 -6.86
C PHE A 151 16.04 -2.30 -7.54
N GLY A 152 16.10 -2.50 -8.87
CA GLY A 152 17.34 -2.45 -9.64
C GLY A 152 17.59 -3.72 -10.44
N GLY A 153 18.86 -4.15 -10.51
CA GLY A 153 19.25 -5.37 -11.19
C GLY A 153 18.87 -6.62 -10.39
N SER A 154 18.61 -7.73 -11.06
CA SER A 154 18.41 -9.03 -10.42
C SER A 154 19.58 -9.44 -9.53
N GLU A 155 19.36 -9.71 -8.25
CA GLU A 155 20.39 -10.25 -7.37
C GLU A 155 20.90 -11.65 -7.80
N GLN A 156 20.14 -12.33 -8.68
CA GLN A 156 20.47 -13.64 -9.28
C GLN A 156 21.41 -13.54 -10.49
N GLY A 157 21.86 -12.33 -10.83
CA GLY A 157 22.86 -12.09 -11.87
C GLY A 157 22.27 -11.99 -13.28
N PRO A 158 23.11 -11.69 -14.28
CA PRO A 158 22.67 -11.36 -15.64
C PRO A 158 22.10 -12.57 -16.41
N GLU A 159 22.63 -13.77 -16.16
CA GLU A 159 22.37 -14.93 -17.01
C GLU A 159 21.28 -15.86 -16.44
N ARG A 160 21.32 -16.16 -15.15
CA ARG A 160 20.40 -17.13 -14.53
C ARG A 160 18.94 -16.76 -14.74
N ALA A 161 18.56 -15.53 -14.39
CA ALA A 161 17.17 -15.08 -14.52
C ALA A 161 16.70 -15.01 -15.99
N PHE A 162 17.60 -14.73 -16.94
CA PHE A 162 17.28 -14.78 -18.38
C PHE A 162 16.90 -16.21 -18.80
N TRP A 163 17.72 -17.21 -18.44
CA TRP A 163 17.43 -18.60 -18.82
C TRP A 163 16.24 -19.19 -18.05
N GLN A 164 16.05 -18.81 -16.79
CA GLN A 164 14.88 -19.23 -15.99
C GLN A 164 13.55 -18.75 -16.59
N GLY A 165 13.57 -17.68 -17.39
CA GLY A 165 12.39 -17.22 -18.12
C GLY A 165 11.89 -18.16 -19.23
N PHE A 166 12.63 -19.22 -19.55
CA PHE A 166 12.22 -20.26 -20.50
C PHE A 166 11.70 -21.54 -19.81
N TYR A 167 11.37 -21.45 -18.52
CA TYR A 167 10.74 -22.52 -17.75
C TYR A 167 9.38 -22.06 -17.21
N SER A 168 8.50 -23.00 -16.84
CA SER A 168 7.22 -22.72 -16.16
C SER A 168 7.18 -23.22 -14.71
N ALA A 169 8.10 -24.11 -14.36
CA ALA A 169 8.31 -24.72 -13.05
C ALA A 169 9.74 -25.30 -13.03
N PRO A 170 10.27 -25.75 -11.88
CA PRO A 170 11.57 -26.40 -11.83
C PRO A 170 11.65 -27.55 -12.84
N ASP A 171 12.72 -27.57 -13.62
CA ASP A 171 13.01 -28.56 -14.67
C ASP A 171 11.91 -28.73 -15.75
N THR A 172 10.95 -27.80 -15.83
CA THR A 172 9.85 -27.84 -16.81
C THR A 172 10.00 -26.71 -17.83
N GLU A 173 10.56 -27.03 -18.99
CA GLU A 173 10.80 -26.06 -20.07
C GLU A 173 9.50 -25.57 -20.73
N LEU A 174 9.49 -24.30 -21.14
CA LEU A 174 8.50 -23.79 -22.08
C LEU A 174 8.71 -24.42 -23.47
N PRO A 175 7.65 -24.47 -24.30
CA PRO A 175 7.77 -24.91 -25.69
C PRO A 175 8.86 -24.18 -26.47
N ALA A 176 9.70 -24.93 -27.19
CA ALA A 176 10.88 -24.40 -27.90
C ALA A 176 10.54 -23.35 -28.97
N ASP A 177 9.32 -23.39 -29.54
CA ASP A 177 8.82 -22.40 -30.48
C ASP A 177 8.61 -21.03 -29.81
N GLN A 178 8.18 -20.97 -28.56
CA GLN A 178 8.10 -19.71 -27.81
C GLN A 178 9.48 -19.08 -27.63
N ALA A 179 10.48 -19.91 -27.28
CA ALA A 179 11.86 -19.46 -27.13
C ALA A 179 12.46 -18.96 -28.45
N ALA A 180 12.28 -19.72 -29.53
CA ALA A 180 12.70 -19.31 -30.87
C ALA A 180 12.01 -18.02 -31.31
N SER A 181 10.72 -17.86 -30.98
CA SER A 181 9.93 -16.68 -31.33
C SER A 181 10.47 -15.40 -30.69
N PHE A 182 10.89 -15.43 -29.42
CA PHE A 182 11.53 -14.28 -28.77
C PHE A 182 12.86 -13.90 -29.44
N LEU A 183 13.78 -14.86 -29.61
CA LEU A 183 15.08 -14.60 -30.23
C LEU A 183 14.93 -14.13 -31.68
N ALA A 184 13.97 -14.67 -32.42
CA ALA A 184 13.63 -14.22 -33.76
C ALA A 184 13.11 -12.77 -33.77
N ARG A 185 12.23 -12.39 -32.83
CA ARG A 185 11.77 -10.99 -32.69
C ARG A 185 12.93 -10.05 -32.37
N LEU A 186 13.83 -10.45 -31.48
CA LEU A 186 15.02 -9.66 -31.14
C LEU A 186 15.91 -9.43 -32.37
N LEU A 187 16.27 -10.48 -33.11
CA LEU A 187 17.10 -10.36 -34.31
C LEU A 187 16.39 -9.60 -35.43
N GLN A 188 15.08 -9.75 -35.57
CA GLN A 188 14.29 -9.01 -36.54
C GLN A 188 14.20 -7.52 -36.21
N ALA A 189 13.97 -7.16 -34.95
CA ALA A 189 13.80 -5.77 -34.53
C ALA A 189 15.14 -5.02 -34.56
N ALA A 190 16.19 -5.57 -33.94
CA ALA A 190 17.48 -4.91 -33.84
C ALA A 190 18.32 -4.99 -35.14
N TYR A 191 18.22 -6.08 -35.90
CA TYR A 191 19.13 -6.36 -37.03
C TYR A 191 18.44 -6.69 -38.36
N GLY A 192 17.10 -6.68 -38.42
CA GLY A 192 16.35 -6.98 -39.64
C GLY A 192 16.41 -8.44 -40.10
N VAL A 193 16.86 -9.37 -39.24
CA VAL A 193 17.06 -10.78 -39.59
C VAL A 193 15.79 -11.60 -39.33
N LYS A 194 15.28 -12.24 -40.38
CA LYS A 194 14.10 -13.11 -40.32
C LYS A 194 14.47 -14.52 -39.87
N ALA A 195 13.91 -14.96 -38.76
CA ALA A 195 13.95 -16.34 -38.29
C ALA A 195 12.57 -16.71 -37.71
N ARG A 196 12.29 -18.01 -37.55
CA ARG A 196 11.06 -18.49 -36.90
C ARG A 196 11.33 -19.65 -35.96
N THR A 197 12.23 -20.54 -36.36
CA THR A 197 12.59 -21.76 -35.62
C THR A 197 14.02 -21.69 -35.08
N VAL A 198 14.36 -22.60 -34.17
CA VAL A 198 15.74 -22.78 -33.68
C VAL A 198 16.70 -23.08 -34.84
N ALA A 199 16.26 -23.84 -35.85
CA ALA A 199 17.06 -24.14 -37.03
C ALA A 199 17.32 -22.87 -37.88
N ASP A 200 16.30 -22.02 -38.05
CA ASP A 200 16.45 -20.74 -38.76
C ASP A 200 17.42 -19.81 -38.02
N LEU A 201 17.33 -19.76 -36.68
CA LEU A 201 18.26 -19.00 -35.84
C LEU A 201 19.71 -19.50 -36.02
N ARG A 202 19.91 -20.83 -36.00
CA ARG A 202 21.23 -21.43 -36.26
C ARG A 202 21.74 -21.06 -37.65
N ALA A 203 20.89 -21.16 -38.68
CA ALA A 203 21.21 -20.82 -40.07
C ALA A 203 21.50 -19.33 -40.28
N ALA A 204 20.84 -18.46 -39.51
CA ALA A 204 21.12 -17.02 -39.46
C ALA A 204 22.45 -16.68 -38.76
N GLY A 205 23.13 -17.68 -38.19
CA GLY A 205 24.43 -17.54 -37.53
C GLY A 205 24.33 -17.21 -36.04
N LEU A 206 23.19 -17.43 -35.38
CA LEU A 206 23.07 -17.31 -33.93
C LEU A 206 23.72 -18.52 -33.24
N ARG A 207 24.51 -18.24 -32.21
CA ARG A 207 25.05 -19.23 -31.27
C ARG A 207 24.92 -18.76 -29.83
N VAL A 208 25.00 -19.70 -28.89
CA VAL A 208 24.96 -19.48 -27.44
C VAL A 208 26.30 -19.88 -26.84
N PHE A 209 26.87 -18.99 -26.01
CA PHE A 209 28.09 -19.25 -25.25
C PHE A 209 27.86 -18.95 -23.76
N PRO A 210 27.52 -19.96 -22.95
CA PRO A 210 27.14 -19.78 -21.53
C PRO A 210 28.31 -19.27 -20.70
N SER A 211 28.04 -18.54 -19.61
CA SER A 211 29.11 -18.05 -18.73
C SER A 211 29.80 -19.16 -17.96
N ASP A 212 31.08 -18.93 -17.65
CA ASP A 212 31.78 -19.73 -16.65
C ASP A 212 31.28 -19.32 -15.25
N PRO A 213 31.38 -20.21 -14.24
CA PRO A 213 31.11 -19.85 -12.85
C PRO A 213 31.92 -18.63 -12.41
N ASP A 214 31.24 -17.59 -11.90
CA ASP A 214 31.93 -16.46 -11.27
C ASP A 214 32.28 -16.85 -9.82
N PRO A 215 33.57 -16.90 -9.43
CA PRO A 215 33.96 -17.28 -8.08
C PRO A 215 33.44 -16.30 -7.02
N ARG A 216 33.12 -15.06 -7.40
CA ARG A 216 32.55 -14.04 -6.51
C ARG A 216 31.06 -14.31 -6.25
N PHE A 217 30.36 -14.85 -7.25
CA PHE A 217 28.92 -15.11 -7.21
C PHE A 217 28.60 -16.50 -7.79
N PRO A 218 28.96 -17.61 -7.09
CA PRO A 218 28.81 -18.95 -7.65
C PRO A 218 27.37 -19.30 -8.04
N TYR A 219 26.39 -18.73 -7.34
CA TYR A 219 24.96 -18.96 -7.54
C TYR A 219 24.37 -18.26 -8.78
N TRP A 220 25.14 -17.42 -9.47
CA TRP A 220 24.77 -16.89 -10.80
C TRP A 220 24.96 -17.93 -11.91
N HIS A 221 25.73 -18.99 -11.65
CA HIS A 221 26.01 -20.02 -12.63
C HIS A 221 24.74 -20.80 -13.00
N VAL A 222 24.57 -21.04 -14.30
CA VAL A 222 23.49 -21.84 -14.84
C VAL A 222 23.98 -23.25 -15.14
N ALA A 223 23.60 -24.20 -14.28
CA ALA A 223 24.06 -25.59 -14.38
C ALA A 223 23.57 -26.28 -15.66
N SER A 224 22.34 -25.97 -16.09
CA SER A 224 21.72 -26.54 -17.29
C SER A 224 20.96 -25.46 -18.05
N LEU A 225 21.30 -25.31 -19.33
CA LEU A 225 20.52 -24.52 -20.27
C LEU A 225 19.30 -25.33 -20.76
N PRO A 226 18.21 -24.66 -21.18
CA PRO A 226 17.09 -25.34 -21.82
C PRO A 226 17.56 -26.23 -22.98
N SER A 227 16.97 -27.41 -23.12
CA SER A 227 17.35 -28.44 -24.08
C SER A 227 17.34 -27.95 -25.53
N TRP A 228 16.45 -27.03 -25.88
CA TRP A 228 16.38 -26.43 -27.21
C TRP A 228 17.60 -25.58 -27.59
N THR A 229 18.42 -25.19 -26.61
CA THR A 229 19.67 -24.43 -26.86
C THR A 229 20.81 -25.32 -27.36
N GLN A 230 20.74 -26.64 -27.19
CA GLN A 230 21.78 -27.60 -27.61
C GLN A 230 22.27 -27.39 -29.06
N PRO A 231 21.39 -27.28 -30.08
CA PRO A 231 21.81 -26.98 -31.45
C PRO A 231 22.33 -25.55 -31.66
N LEU A 232 22.35 -24.68 -30.66
CA LEU A 232 22.91 -23.33 -30.76
C LEU A 232 24.23 -23.19 -29.99
N LEU A 233 24.63 -24.18 -29.19
CA LEU A 233 25.85 -24.10 -28.40
C LEU A 233 27.09 -23.92 -29.28
N TRP A 234 27.97 -23.01 -28.86
CA TRP A 234 29.27 -22.79 -29.47
C TRP A 234 30.38 -23.07 -28.47
N ARG A 235 31.43 -23.73 -28.95
CA ARG A 235 32.67 -23.99 -28.22
C ARG A 235 33.83 -23.29 -28.91
N PRO A 236 34.88 -22.87 -28.17
CA PRO A 236 36.07 -22.26 -28.78
C PRO A 236 36.72 -23.08 -29.91
N ALA A 237 36.53 -24.41 -29.93
CA ALA A 237 37.03 -25.30 -30.97
C ALA A 237 36.22 -25.27 -32.29
N ASP A 238 34.98 -24.74 -32.30
CA ASP A 238 34.05 -24.83 -33.43
C ASP A 238 34.32 -23.78 -34.53
N GLY A 239 35.23 -22.83 -34.31
CA GLY A 239 35.49 -21.71 -35.24
C GLY A 239 34.37 -20.65 -35.25
N LEU A 240 34.57 -19.53 -35.96
CA LEU A 240 33.60 -18.40 -36.00
C LEU A 240 33.05 -18.10 -37.41
N ASP A 241 33.45 -18.86 -38.44
CA ASP A 241 33.15 -18.51 -39.84
C ASP A 241 31.65 -18.42 -40.16
N GLU A 242 30.82 -19.23 -39.50
CA GLU A 242 29.36 -19.23 -39.65
C GLU A 242 28.63 -18.48 -38.52
N VAL A 243 29.35 -17.83 -37.61
CA VAL A 243 28.76 -17.18 -36.42
C VAL A 243 28.67 -15.67 -36.65
N ARG A 244 27.44 -15.16 -36.66
CA ARG A 244 27.13 -13.72 -36.79
C ARG A 244 26.66 -13.10 -35.50
N PHE A 245 25.97 -13.88 -34.65
CA PHE A 245 25.44 -13.44 -33.38
C PHE A 245 25.86 -14.43 -32.29
N LEU A 246 26.43 -13.93 -31.20
CA LEU A 246 26.80 -14.75 -30.05
C LEU A 246 26.06 -14.25 -28.81
N LEU A 247 25.10 -15.04 -28.33
CA LEU A 247 24.40 -14.80 -27.07
C LEU A 247 25.30 -15.25 -25.92
N THR A 248 25.81 -14.29 -25.14
CA THR A 248 26.70 -14.57 -24.00
C THR A 248 26.62 -13.48 -22.95
N PHE A 249 26.66 -13.88 -21.69
CA PHE A 249 26.72 -12.99 -20.52
C PHE A 249 28.11 -12.99 -19.87
N ARG A 250 29.11 -13.56 -20.55
CA ARG A 250 30.49 -13.60 -20.06
C ARG A 250 31.07 -12.19 -19.93
N PRO A 251 31.89 -11.92 -18.90
CA PRO A 251 32.67 -10.70 -18.87
C PRO A 251 33.53 -10.58 -20.14
N PHE A 252 33.50 -9.41 -20.79
CA PHE A 252 34.23 -9.19 -22.03
C PHE A 252 35.72 -9.51 -21.88
N ALA A 253 36.31 -9.21 -20.72
CA ALA A 253 37.70 -9.52 -20.41
C ALA A 253 38.03 -11.01 -20.59
N GLY A 254 37.10 -11.91 -20.25
CA GLY A 254 37.24 -13.37 -20.32
C GLY A 254 36.83 -13.99 -21.66
N LEU A 255 36.42 -13.22 -22.66
CA LEU A 255 36.09 -13.76 -23.98
C LEU A 255 37.35 -14.26 -24.72
N PRO A 256 37.25 -15.36 -25.50
CA PRO A 256 38.36 -15.85 -26.31
C PRO A 256 38.88 -14.78 -27.28
N PRO A 257 40.20 -14.68 -27.53
CA PRO A 257 40.76 -13.68 -28.44
C PRO A 257 40.10 -13.63 -29.84
N PRO A 258 39.77 -14.77 -30.50
CA PRO A 258 39.08 -14.74 -31.79
C PRO A 258 37.69 -14.08 -31.74
N VAL A 259 36.97 -14.21 -30.62
CA VAL A 259 35.66 -13.57 -30.40
C VAL A 259 35.84 -12.07 -30.29
N LYS A 260 36.81 -11.61 -29.49
CA LYS A 260 37.12 -10.17 -29.34
C LYS A 260 37.50 -9.54 -30.67
N SER A 261 38.38 -10.18 -31.45
CA SER A 261 38.77 -9.69 -32.77
C SER A 261 37.60 -9.61 -33.74
N ALA A 262 36.78 -10.68 -33.84
CA ALA A 262 35.61 -10.68 -34.71
C ALA A 262 34.58 -9.61 -34.33
N TYR A 263 34.43 -9.36 -33.03
CA TYR A 263 33.59 -8.29 -32.49
C TYR A 263 34.10 -6.90 -32.89
N PHE A 264 35.37 -6.59 -32.61
CA PHE A 264 35.95 -5.28 -32.97
C PHE A 264 35.97 -5.02 -34.49
N GLU A 265 36.08 -6.06 -35.30
CA GLU A 265 35.99 -5.99 -36.77
C GLU A 265 34.54 -5.85 -37.29
N GLY A 266 33.52 -5.92 -36.41
CA GLY A 266 32.11 -5.87 -36.78
C GLY A 266 31.60 -7.10 -37.55
N ARG A 267 32.36 -8.20 -37.53
CA ARG A 267 31.95 -9.48 -38.12
C ARG A 267 31.05 -10.30 -37.19
N LEU A 268 31.07 -10.00 -35.90
CA LEU A 268 30.32 -10.69 -34.86
C LEU A 268 29.56 -9.68 -33.99
N MET A 269 28.27 -9.90 -33.77
CA MET A 269 27.45 -9.17 -32.81
C MET A 269 27.39 -9.95 -31.50
N LEU A 270 27.64 -9.29 -30.38
CA LEU A 270 27.45 -9.87 -29.05
C LEU A 270 26.07 -9.47 -28.51
N LEU A 271 25.33 -10.47 -28.00
CA LEU A 271 23.99 -10.28 -27.45
C LEU A 271 24.01 -10.70 -25.97
N PRO A 272 23.69 -9.82 -25.02
CA PRO A 272 23.53 -8.38 -25.21
C PRO A 272 24.84 -7.66 -25.57
N PHE A 273 24.75 -6.37 -25.90
CA PHE A 273 25.91 -5.48 -26.05
C PHE A 273 26.80 -5.61 -24.79
N PRO A 274 28.12 -5.87 -24.89
CA PRO A 274 28.95 -6.12 -23.71
C PRO A 274 28.94 -5.00 -22.68
N GLY A 275 28.85 -3.73 -23.12
CA GLY A 275 28.74 -2.59 -22.21
C GLY A 275 27.48 -2.58 -21.36
N SER A 276 26.39 -3.23 -21.82
CA SER A 276 25.17 -3.37 -21.01
C SER A 276 25.38 -4.21 -19.75
N LEU A 277 26.44 -5.03 -19.71
CA LEU A 277 26.77 -5.89 -18.58
C LEU A 277 27.67 -5.21 -17.54
N VAL A 278 28.09 -3.96 -17.78
CA VAL A 278 28.98 -3.19 -16.89
C VAL A 278 28.47 -3.12 -15.44
N PHE A 279 27.15 -3.12 -15.25
CA PHE A 279 26.51 -3.03 -13.93
C PHE A 279 26.84 -4.21 -13.00
N TRP A 280 27.12 -5.39 -13.57
CA TRP A 280 27.39 -6.63 -12.84
C TRP A 280 28.84 -6.77 -12.37
N GLY A 281 29.75 -5.96 -12.94
CA GLY A 281 31.17 -6.04 -12.68
C GLY A 281 31.73 -5.01 -11.70
N ILE A 282 30.91 -4.12 -11.15
CA ILE A 282 31.38 -2.98 -10.36
C ILE A 282 31.95 -3.46 -9.01
N PRO A 283 33.27 -3.34 -8.75
CA PRO A 283 33.91 -3.94 -7.57
C PRO A 283 33.37 -3.41 -6.23
N ALA A 284 32.99 -2.13 -6.19
CA ALA A 284 32.43 -1.47 -5.00
C ALA A 284 31.16 -2.18 -4.48
N TYR A 285 30.28 -2.65 -5.37
CA TYR A 285 29.04 -3.31 -4.96
C TYR A 285 29.25 -4.78 -4.59
N ALA A 286 30.22 -5.45 -5.23
CA ALA A 286 30.67 -6.78 -4.79
C ALA A 286 31.23 -6.74 -3.35
N LYS A 287 31.98 -5.68 -3.01
CA LYS A 287 32.45 -5.44 -1.63
C LYS A 287 31.28 -5.18 -0.69
N LEU A 288 30.37 -4.26 -1.05
CA LEU A 288 29.21 -3.93 -0.21
C LEU A 288 28.32 -5.15 0.06
N GLN A 289 28.22 -6.09 -0.89
CA GLN A 289 27.37 -7.27 -0.74
C GLN A 289 27.74 -8.14 0.48
N GLN A 290 28.99 -8.09 0.93
CA GLN A 290 29.46 -8.81 2.11
C GLN A 290 28.78 -8.31 3.40
N GLU A 291 28.34 -7.06 3.41
CA GLU A 291 27.66 -6.41 4.54
C GLU A 291 26.14 -6.23 4.24
N LEU A 292 25.75 -6.20 2.96
CA LEU A 292 24.38 -5.99 2.51
C LEU A 292 24.01 -6.95 1.36
N PRO A 293 23.36 -8.10 1.61
CA PRO A 293 23.17 -9.17 0.62
C PRO A 293 22.57 -8.72 -0.73
N MET A 294 21.63 -7.78 -0.70
CA MET A 294 20.93 -7.25 -1.88
C MET A 294 21.68 -6.09 -2.60
N ALA A 295 22.96 -5.85 -2.29
CA ALA A 295 23.72 -4.72 -2.85
C ALA A 295 23.87 -4.75 -4.39
N MET A 296 23.79 -5.94 -5.00
CA MET A 296 23.89 -6.10 -6.46
C MET A 296 22.67 -5.56 -7.24
N GLN A 297 21.59 -5.17 -6.56
CA GLN A 297 20.46 -4.49 -7.19
C GLN A 297 20.79 -3.00 -7.51
N VAL A 298 21.57 -2.35 -6.64
CA VAL A 298 21.84 -0.90 -6.66
C VAL A 298 22.44 -0.37 -7.97
N PRO A 299 23.41 -1.04 -8.64
CA PRO A 299 24.02 -0.56 -9.87
C PRO A 299 23.04 -0.09 -10.95
N LEU A 300 21.93 -0.82 -11.11
CA LEU A 300 20.87 -0.55 -12.08
C LEU A 300 19.76 0.32 -11.49
N GLN A 301 19.48 0.23 -10.19
CA GLN A 301 18.47 1.05 -9.51
C GLN A 301 18.72 2.55 -9.73
N ARG A 302 19.96 2.98 -9.52
CA ARG A 302 20.40 4.39 -9.61
C ARG A 302 20.31 4.99 -11.03
N MET A 303 20.00 4.19 -12.04
CA MET A 303 19.84 4.67 -13.41
C MET A 303 18.49 5.34 -13.63
N ALA A 304 17.47 4.95 -12.86
CA ALA A 304 16.13 5.50 -12.94
C ALA A 304 15.91 6.62 -11.91
N ALA A 305 15.31 7.73 -12.34
CA ALA A 305 14.90 8.81 -11.46
C ALA A 305 13.71 8.40 -10.58
N ARG A 306 13.56 9.07 -9.43
CA ARG A 306 12.43 8.83 -8.52
C ARG A 306 11.11 9.02 -9.28
N HIS A 307 10.19 8.07 -9.12
CA HIS A 307 8.85 8.10 -9.69
C HIS A 307 7.85 7.54 -8.68
N GLY A 308 6.75 8.26 -8.43
CA GLY A 308 5.71 7.91 -7.46
C GLY A 308 4.28 8.15 -7.95
N ALA A 309 4.10 8.38 -9.26
CA ALA A 309 2.77 8.60 -9.83
C ALA A 309 1.97 7.30 -9.93
N ALA A 310 0.66 7.44 -10.11
CA ALA A 310 -0.26 6.30 -10.18
C ALA A 310 -0.13 5.44 -11.45
N ASP A 311 0.69 5.83 -12.42
CA ASP A 311 1.00 5.07 -13.63
C ASP A 311 2.45 4.54 -13.58
N GLY A 312 2.68 3.35 -14.14
CA GLY A 312 4.03 2.78 -14.20
C GLY A 312 4.56 2.18 -12.89
N LEU A 313 5.88 1.91 -12.88
CA LEU A 313 6.61 1.36 -11.74
C LEU A 313 6.99 2.45 -10.73
N LYS A 314 6.81 2.19 -9.43
CA LYS A 314 7.39 3.03 -8.38
C LYS A 314 8.92 2.91 -8.43
N VAL A 315 9.62 4.04 -8.40
CA VAL A 315 11.08 4.10 -8.34
C VAL A 315 11.49 4.93 -7.12
N PRO A 316 12.09 4.32 -6.08
CA PRO A 316 12.61 5.05 -4.93
C PRO A 316 13.83 5.90 -5.30
N GLN A 317 14.03 7.02 -4.59
CA GLN A 317 15.21 7.85 -4.77
C GLN A 317 16.46 7.12 -4.28
N SER A 318 17.53 7.17 -5.08
CA SER A 318 18.86 6.71 -4.71
C SER A 318 19.91 7.64 -5.32
N GLY A 319 21.04 7.81 -4.64
CA GLY A 319 22.06 8.75 -5.08
C GLY A 319 23.18 8.94 -4.08
N TRP A 320 23.91 10.04 -4.25
CA TRP A 320 24.88 10.52 -3.28
C TRP A 320 24.33 11.69 -2.49
N PHE A 321 24.73 11.83 -1.24
CA PHE A 321 24.60 13.10 -0.53
C PHE A 321 25.89 13.41 0.22
N ALA A 322 26.15 14.70 0.42
CA ALA A 322 27.27 15.22 1.18
C ALA A 322 26.75 15.97 2.41
N GLU A 323 27.31 15.66 3.57
CA GLU A 323 27.02 16.34 4.83
C GLU A 323 28.21 17.19 5.26
N SER A 324 27.95 18.40 5.75
CA SER A 324 29.00 19.37 6.06
C SER A 324 29.77 18.94 7.33
N GLY A 325 31.09 18.78 7.21
CA GLY A 325 32.01 18.43 8.30
C GLY A 325 33.48 18.44 7.84
N SER A 326 34.43 18.33 8.78
CA SER A 326 35.86 18.60 8.53
C SER A 326 36.45 17.72 7.41
N ASP A 327 36.94 18.36 6.36
CA ASP A 327 37.84 17.86 5.29
C ASP A 327 37.25 17.43 3.92
N PHE A 328 35.93 17.52 3.66
CA PHE A 328 35.39 17.15 2.32
C PHE A 328 35.10 18.34 1.38
N ASN A 329 35.62 18.28 0.15
CA ASN A 329 35.32 19.24 -0.92
C ASN A 329 34.26 18.67 -1.89
N ALA A 330 33.02 19.19 -1.81
CA ALA A 330 31.90 18.77 -2.65
C ALA A 330 32.12 19.00 -4.16
N ALA A 331 33.05 19.88 -4.55
CA ALA A 331 33.38 20.16 -5.95
C ALA A 331 34.00 18.95 -6.70
N GLU A 332 34.37 17.87 -5.99
CA GLU A 332 34.95 16.66 -6.59
C GLU A 332 33.92 15.62 -7.07
N VAL A 333 32.63 15.83 -6.80
CA VAL A 333 31.53 14.99 -7.31
C VAL A 333 30.82 15.76 -8.40
N GLN A 334 30.52 15.08 -9.51
CA GLN A 334 29.68 15.66 -10.55
C GLN A 334 28.33 16.07 -9.93
N GLU A 335 27.96 17.34 -10.05
CA GLU A 335 26.77 17.93 -9.43
C GLU A 335 25.53 17.08 -9.67
N LYS A 336 25.38 16.54 -10.88
CA LYS A 336 24.26 15.67 -11.27
C LYS A 336 24.15 14.31 -10.54
N LEU A 337 25.14 13.93 -9.73
CA LEU A 337 25.11 12.72 -8.90
C LEU A 337 24.74 13.02 -7.44
N LEU A 338 24.84 14.27 -7.01
CA LEU A 338 24.49 14.72 -5.66
C LEU A 338 23.00 15.00 -5.59
N LEU A 339 22.29 14.21 -4.80
CA LEU A 339 20.90 14.37 -4.43
C LEU A 339 20.84 14.64 -2.92
N ASN A 340 21.24 15.84 -2.54
CA ASN A 340 21.36 16.29 -1.14
C ASN A 340 20.01 16.61 -0.47
N THR A 341 18.95 16.74 -1.26
CA THR A 341 17.59 17.03 -0.77
C THR A 341 16.61 15.91 -1.09
N TYR A 342 15.56 15.85 -0.28
CA TYR A 342 14.43 14.98 -0.51
C TYR A 342 13.14 15.77 -0.35
N ARG A 343 12.25 15.65 -1.34
CA ARG A 343 10.91 16.22 -1.29
C ARG A 343 9.98 15.26 -0.55
N ARG A 344 9.49 15.70 0.59
CA ARG A 344 8.46 15.00 1.36
C ARG A 344 7.10 15.51 0.90
N THR A 345 6.15 14.61 0.70
CA THR A 345 4.73 14.99 0.72
C THR A 345 4.46 15.73 2.00
N ASN A 346 4.01 16.97 1.90
CA ASN A 346 3.48 17.66 3.05
C ASN A 346 1.95 17.57 3.01
N ARG A 347 1.31 17.41 4.18
CA ARG A 347 -0.15 17.49 4.31
C ARG A 347 -0.70 18.82 3.73
N TRP A 348 0.11 19.89 3.72
CA TRP A 348 -0.17 21.18 3.06
C TRP A 348 -0.42 21.08 1.56
N ASP A 349 0.26 20.14 0.90
CA ASP A 349 0.22 20.00 -0.55
C ASP A 349 -1.16 19.48 -1.03
N ARG A 350 -2.02 19.04 -0.09
CA ARG A 350 -3.42 18.61 -0.33
C ARG A 350 -3.52 17.64 -1.50
N VAL A 351 -2.55 16.72 -1.55
CA VAL A 351 -2.35 15.75 -2.63
C VAL A 351 -3.34 14.61 -2.47
N SER A 352 -4.23 14.42 -3.46
CA SER A 352 -5.15 13.28 -3.44
C SER A 352 -4.36 11.96 -3.56
N ARG A 353 -5.00 10.85 -3.19
CA ARG A 353 -4.35 9.53 -3.08
C ARG A 353 -3.53 9.11 -4.32
N TYR A 354 -4.03 9.39 -5.52
CA TYR A 354 -3.36 9.02 -6.78
C TYR A 354 -2.76 10.19 -7.56
N ASP A 355 -2.73 11.39 -6.97
CA ASP A 355 -2.03 12.52 -7.56
C ASP A 355 -0.51 12.33 -7.48
N ASN A 356 0.21 12.89 -8.46
CA ASN A 356 1.66 12.85 -8.48
C ASN A 356 2.25 13.88 -7.50
N GLU A 357 2.59 13.42 -6.31
CA GLU A 357 3.18 14.22 -5.24
C GLU A 357 4.48 14.96 -5.61
N LEU A 358 5.28 14.42 -6.53
CA LEU A 358 6.55 15.05 -6.92
C LEU A 358 6.35 16.36 -7.69
N VAL A 359 5.18 16.52 -8.30
CA VAL A 359 4.78 17.73 -9.03
C VAL A 359 4.21 18.78 -8.08
N LEU A 360 3.55 18.34 -7.00
CA LEU A 360 2.76 19.20 -6.12
C LEU A 360 3.57 19.72 -4.92
N SER A 361 4.52 18.93 -4.42
CA SER A 361 5.27 19.31 -3.23
C SER A 361 6.39 20.32 -3.51
N THR A 362 6.44 21.37 -2.69
CA THR A 362 7.41 22.47 -2.81
C THR A 362 8.48 22.50 -1.72
N ILE A 363 8.36 21.67 -0.68
CA ILE A 363 9.27 21.68 0.46
C ILE A 363 10.41 20.67 0.23
N GLU A 364 11.64 21.18 0.23
CA GLU A 364 12.85 20.38 0.16
C GLU A 364 13.59 20.45 1.50
N ASN A 365 13.80 19.27 2.11
CA ASN A 365 14.63 19.11 3.30
C ASN A 365 15.96 18.46 2.93
N THR A 366 17.01 18.69 3.73
CA THR A 366 18.28 17.97 3.53
C THR A 366 18.09 16.48 3.82
N LEU A 367 18.88 15.63 3.18
CA LEU A 367 18.80 14.17 3.40
C LEU A 367 19.04 13.80 4.87
N ALA A 368 20.00 14.44 5.54
CA ALA A 368 20.26 14.18 6.96
C ALA A 368 19.03 14.51 7.84
N GLN A 369 18.35 15.63 7.58
CA GLN A 369 17.10 15.99 8.27
C GLN A 369 15.99 14.97 8.00
N VAL A 370 15.79 14.57 6.74
CA VAL A 370 14.75 13.59 6.40
C VAL A 370 15.01 12.22 7.03
N LEU A 371 16.27 11.81 7.12
CA LEU A 371 16.62 10.49 7.64
C LEU A 371 16.57 10.44 9.17
N PHE A 372 17.06 11.48 9.87
CA PHE A 372 17.31 11.41 11.32
C PHE A 372 16.71 12.57 12.13
N GLY A 373 16.10 13.57 11.51
CA GLY A 373 15.62 14.78 12.19
C GLY A 373 14.42 14.53 13.10
N THR A 374 14.63 14.63 14.42
CA THR A 374 13.59 14.51 15.47
C THR A 374 13.33 15.83 16.20
N SER A 375 13.95 16.94 15.76
CA SER A 375 13.63 18.25 16.33
C SER A 375 12.25 18.70 15.88
N LEU A 376 11.58 19.53 16.69
CA LEU A 376 10.25 20.07 16.34
C LEU A 376 10.24 20.83 15.01
N ASP A 377 11.35 21.47 14.65
CA ASP A 377 11.48 22.19 13.37
C ASP A 377 11.64 21.21 12.19
N ASP A 378 12.38 20.11 12.36
CA ASP A 378 12.55 19.09 11.31
C ASP A 378 11.28 18.26 11.10
N MET A 379 10.57 17.94 12.19
CA MET A 379 9.31 17.20 12.16
C MET A 379 8.16 18.07 11.67
N GLY A 380 8.18 19.38 11.97
CA GLY A 380 7.04 20.24 11.73
C GLY A 380 5.81 19.73 12.50
N LEU A 381 4.67 19.66 11.82
CA LEU A 381 3.43 19.12 12.41
C LEU A 381 3.24 17.60 12.20
N TYR A 382 3.77 17.02 11.10
CA TYR A 382 3.46 15.64 10.69
C TYR A 382 4.66 14.81 10.18
N GLY A 383 5.87 15.37 10.19
CA GLY A 383 7.06 14.70 9.66
C GLY A 383 7.70 13.77 10.68
N LYS A 384 8.01 12.54 10.28
CA LYS A 384 8.93 11.63 11.02
C LYS A 384 10.23 11.30 10.28
N PRO A 385 11.28 10.87 10.99
CA PRO A 385 12.51 10.41 10.35
C PRO A 385 12.28 9.16 9.48
N MET A 386 12.93 9.10 8.33
CA MET A 386 12.77 8.02 7.34
C MET A 386 13.94 7.02 7.31
N ALA A 387 14.86 7.06 8.28
CA ALA A 387 16.05 6.20 8.28
C ALA A 387 15.73 4.69 8.21
N ARG A 388 14.64 4.22 8.84
CA ARG A 388 14.17 2.82 8.73
C ARG A 388 13.78 2.42 7.30
N ASN A 389 13.38 3.39 6.45
CA ASN A 389 13.04 3.18 5.04
C ASN A 389 14.23 3.47 4.11
N SER A 390 15.47 3.33 4.59
CA SER A 390 16.67 3.69 3.84
C SER A 390 17.85 2.77 4.11
N GLN A 391 18.80 2.73 3.18
CA GLN A 391 20.10 2.09 3.37
C GLN A 391 21.19 3.07 2.98
N LEU A 392 22.24 3.16 3.82
CA LEU A 392 23.33 4.13 3.68
C LEU A 392 24.68 3.43 3.73
N TRP A 393 25.63 3.90 2.92
CA TRP A 393 27.01 3.45 2.95
C TRP A 393 27.98 4.55 2.54
N THR A 394 29.24 4.39 2.93
CA THR A 394 30.30 5.35 2.62
C THR A 394 30.73 5.29 1.16
N ALA A 395 31.49 6.30 0.72
CA ALA A 395 32.09 6.34 -0.62
C ALA A 395 33.02 5.14 -0.94
N ASP A 396 33.62 4.50 0.07
CA ASP A 396 34.46 3.31 -0.05
C ASP A 396 33.69 1.99 0.14
N SER A 397 32.35 2.03 0.11
CA SER A 397 31.47 0.86 0.17
C SER A 397 31.52 0.11 1.50
N ARG A 398 31.43 0.85 2.61
CA ARG A 398 31.18 0.32 3.96
C ARG A 398 29.76 0.66 4.39
N LEU A 399 29.02 -0.33 4.88
CA LEU A 399 27.66 -0.12 5.35
C LEU A 399 27.67 0.84 6.55
N VAL A 400 26.77 1.82 6.51
CA VAL A 400 26.51 2.75 7.63
C VAL A 400 25.18 2.41 8.28
N LEU A 401 24.16 2.10 7.47
CA LEU A 401 22.83 1.74 7.95
C LEU A 401 22.15 0.76 6.99
N ASP A 402 21.59 -0.32 7.54
CA ASP A 402 20.55 -1.13 6.90
C ASP A 402 19.20 -0.88 7.61
N GLY A 403 18.52 0.20 7.22
CA GLY A 403 17.36 0.75 7.95
C GLY A 403 16.27 -0.26 8.25
N PRO A 404 15.80 -1.07 7.27
CA PRO A 404 14.74 -2.05 7.51
C PRO A 404 15.02 -3.03 8.66
N ASN A 405 16.30 -3.35 8.89
CA ASN A 405 16.75 -4.29 9.91
C ASN A 405 17.41 -3.62 11.13
N ALA A 406 17.56 -2.29 11.12
CA ALA A 406 18.31 -1.56 12.13
C ALA A 406 17.55 -1.43 13.47
N SER A 407 18.24 -1.73 14.56
CA SER A 407 17.82 -1.35 15.91
C SER A 407 17.92 0.15 16.15
N ARG A 408 17.27 0.64 17.21
CA ARG A 408 17.40 2.04 17.68
C ARG A 408 18.86 2.46 17.88
N ALA A 409 19.69 1.60 18.45
CA ALA A 409 21.11 1.88 18.66
C ALA A 409 21.89 2.05 17.33
N GLU A 410 21.55 1.26 16.31
CA GLU A 410 22.15 1.38 14.98
C GLU A 410 21.70 2.65 14.27
N LEU A 411 20.43 3.06 14.43
CA LEU A 411 19.93 4.34 13.91
C LEU A 411 20.66 5.52 14.54
N GLU A 412 20.81 5.53 15.87
CA GLU A 412 21.56 6.56 16.61
C GLU A 412 23.03 6.62 16.17
N GLN A 413 23.67 5.46 16.01
CA GLN A 413 25.06 5.39 15.56
C GLN A 413 25.23 5.86 14.10
N ALA A 414 24.27 5.55 13.22
CA ALA A 414 24.25 6.05 11.85
C ALA A 414 24.07 7.57 11.81
N ALA A 415 23.17 8.12 12.62
CA ALA A 415 22.96 9.56 12.76
C ALA A 415 24.26 10.27 13.20
N LEU A 416 24.95 9.73 14.21
CA LEU A 416 26.24 10.26 14.68
C LEU A 416 27.34 10.20 13.61
N THR A 417 27.36 9.14 12.80
CA THR A 417 28.30 9.00 11.68
C THR A 417 28.04 10.06 10.61
N VAL A 418 26.77 10.27 10.22
CA VAL A 418 26.41 11.28 9.23
C VAL A 418 26.68 12.70 9.73
N ALA A 419 26.36 12.98 11.00
CA ALA A 419 26.58 14.30 11.62
C ALA A 419 28.07 14.73 11.71
N ARG A 420 29.02 13.80 11.60
CA ARG A 420 30.46 14.11 11.52
C ARG A 420 30.88 14.65 10.14
N GLY A 421 30.00 14.58 9.15
CA GLY A 421 30.23 14.99 7.77
C GLY A 421 30.89 13.90 6.93
N GLY A 422 30.81 14.08 5.61
CA GLY A 422 31.38 13.14 4.64
C GLY A 422 30.52 12.97 3.40
N LEU A 423 30.92 12.01 2.56
CA LEU A 423 30.22 11.66 1.33
C LEU A 423 29.63 10.25 1.45
N PHE A 424 28.31 10.18 1.32
CA PHE A 424 27.55 8.94 1.50
C PHE A 424 26.75 8.62 0.25
N ARG A 425 26.57 7.33 -0.01
CA ARG A 425 25.55 6.82 -0.94
C ARG A 425 24.35 6.36 -0.14
N TYR A 426 23.18 6.45 -0.75
CA TYR A 426 21.95 5.98 -0.16
C TYR A 426 20.99 5.43 -1.22
N ARG A 427 20.04 4.62 -0.75
CA ARG A 427 18.77 4.37 -1.41
C ARG A 427 17.65 4.39 -0.38
N PHE A 428 16.50 4.95 -0.75
CA PHE A 428 15.27 4.64 -0.06
C PHE A 428 14.85 3.21 -0.41
N GLN A 429 14.50 2.45 0.61
CA GLN A 429 14.19 1.03 0.54
C GLN A 429 12.90 0.79 1.34
N PHE A 430 11.79 0.68 0.63
CA PHE A 430 10.54 0.18 1.20
C PHE A 430 10.56 -1.34 1.18
N PRO A 431 10.04 -2.02 2.21
CA PRO A 431 10.10 -3.48 2.30
C PRO A 431 9.39 -4.16 1.12
N ALA A 432 10.00 -5.24 0.61
CA ALA A 432 9.42 -6.06 -0.44
C ALA A 432 8.15 -6.79 0.06
N MET A 433 7.31 -7.24 -0.87
CA MET A 433 6.09 -7.98 -0.55
C MET A 433 6.44 -9.29 0.13
N ARG A 434 5.61 -9.68 1.10
CA ARG A 434 5.81 -10.91 1.87
C ARG A 434 4.69 -11.92 1.68
N VAL A 435 5.08 -13.18 1.54
CA VAL A 435 4.19 -14.35 1.66
C VAL A 435 4.74 -15.20 2.81
N GLY A 436 3.93 -15.36 3.86
CA GLY A 436 4.42 -15.89 5.13
C GLY A 436 5.54 -15.01 5.69
N ARG A 437 6.73 -15.60 5.88
CA ARG A 437 7.94 -14.90 6.34
C ARG A 437 8.84 -14.42 5.20
N TYR A 438 8.59 -14.84 3.97
CA TYR A 438 9.53 -14.68 2.87
C TYR A 438 9.27 -13.38 2.10
N GLU A 439 10.33 -12.63 1.81
CA GLU A 439 10.30 -11.53 0.85
C GLU A 439 10.43 -12.08 -0.57
N VAL A 440 9.56 -11.62 -1.47
CA VAL A 440 9.45 -12.14 -2.84
C VAL A 440 9.89 -11.09 -3.84
N TYR A 441 10.82 -11.46 -4.72
CA TYR A 441 11.33 -10.61 -5.80
C TYR A 441 11.10 -11.30 -7.14
N TRP A 442 10.52 -10.58 -8.08
CA TRP A 442 10.40 -11.00 -9.47
C TRP A 442 11.65 -10.57 -10.24
N GLN A 443 12.39 -11.57 -10.71
CA GLN A 443 13.57 -11.43 -11.56
C GLN A 443 13.13 -11.35 -13.03
N ARG A 444 12.68 -10.16 -13.46
CA ARG A 444 12.05 -9.94 -14.78
C ARG A 444 13.07 -9.46 -15.83
N PRO A 445 13.36 -10.24 -16.89
CA PRO A 445 14.16 -9.77 -18.02
C PRO A 445 13.59 -8.52 -18.68
N LEU A 446 14.41 -7.49 -18.79
CA LEU A 446 14.17 -6.33 -19.64
C LEU A 446 14.94 -6.50 -20.96
N ALA A 447 14.23 -6.38 -22.08
CA ALA A 447 14.79 -6.49 -23.42
C ALA A 447 14.46 -5.24 -24.25
N ALA A 448 15.50 -4.49 -24.62
CA ALA A 448 15.38 -3.26 -25.39
C ALA A 448 16.63 -3.03 -26.25
N PHE A 449 16.55 -2.12 -27.22
CA PHE A 449 17.69 -1.72 -28.05
C PHE A 449 17.56 -0.25 -28.47
N TRP A 450 18.64 0.31 -29.00
CA TRP A 450 18.64 1.64 -29.60
C TRP A 450 18.28 1.55 -31.08
N ASN A 451 17.14 2.13 -31.46
CA ASN A 451 16.74 2.26 -32.85
C ASN A 451 17.36 3.53 -33.44
N GLU A 452 18.43 3.35 -34.21
CA GLU A 452 19.17 4.45 -34.85
C GLU A 452 18.31 5.27 -35.84
N ALA A 453 17.34 4.64 -36.52
CA ALA A 453 16.48 5.36 -37.46
C ALA A 453 15.47 6.27 -36.73
N ALA A 454 14.97 5.80 -35.58
CA ALA A 454 14.06 6.58 -34.73
C ALA A 454 14.78 7.51 -33.74
N GLN A 455 16.09 7.33 -33.55
CA GLN A 455 16.89 7.96 -32.49
C GLN A 455 16.21 7.79 -31.11
N ALA A 456 15.75 6.57 -30.83
CA ALA A 456 14.98 6.27 -29.63
C ALA A 456 15.19 4.83 -29.17
N VAL A 457 14.93 4.60 -27.88
CA VAL A 457 14.89 3.28 -27.27
C VAL A 457 13.62 2.56 -27.70
N GLU A 458 13.76 1.32 -28.15
CA GLU A 458 12.66 0.45 -28.57
C GLU A 458 12.66 -0.84 -27.74
N MET A 459 11.48 -1.21 -27.25
CA MET A 459 11.26 -2.41 -26.45
C MET A 459 11.08 -3.64 -27.35
N ILE A 460 11.68 -4.78 -26.98
CA ILE A 460 11.40 -6.04 -27.64
C ILE A 460 10.09 -6.61 -27.09
N SER A 461 9.14 -6.91 -27.97
CA SER A 461 7.83 -7.44 -27.55
C SER A 461 7.92 -8.87 -27.00
N SER A 462 7.13 -9.11 -25.95
CA SER A 462 7.01 -10.41 -25.27
C SER A 462 8.36 -11.03 -24.92
N PRO A 463 9.17 -10.38 -24.05
CA PRO A 463 10.37 -10.99 -23.51
C PRO A 463 10.00 -12.17 -22.58
N PRO A 464 10.93 -13.11 -22.33
CA PRO A 464 10.76 -14.11 -21.28
C PRO A 464 10.41 -13.42 -19.96
N LEU A 465 9.48 -14.00 -19.20
CA LEU A 465 9.00 -13.37 -17.97
C LEU A 465 9.98 -13.53 -16.81
N GLY A 466 10.99 -14.40 -16.92
CA GLY A 466 11.87 -14.74 -15.82
C GLY A 466 11.17 -15.61 -14.78
N TYR A 467 11.50 -15.39 -13.51
CA TYR A 467 11.00 -16.16 -12.37
C TYR A 467 11.02 -15.31 -11.10
N LEU A 468 10.30 -15.74 -10.07
CA LEU A 468 10.30 -15.12 -8.76
C LEU A 468 11.16 -15.93 -7.81
N THR A 469 11.87 -15.23 -6.94
CA THR A 469 12.69 -15.78 -5.85
C THR A 469 12.18 -15.27 -4.52
N ALA A 470 12.07 -16.16 -3.54
CA ALA A 470 11.69 -15.79 -2.20
C ALA A 470 12.75 -16.17 -1.15
N TYR A 471 12.99 -15.26 -0.21
CA TYR A 471 14.05 -15.38 0.80
C TYR A 471 13.54 -15.08 2.21
N ASP A 472 14.10 -15.71 3.24
CA ASP A 472 13.94 -15.21 4.61
C ASP A 472 14.69 -13.88 4.73
N PRO A 473 14.01 -12.76 5.04
CA PRO A 473 14.65 -11.45 5.10
C PRO A 473 15.71 -11.33 6.21
N ALA A 474 15.62 -12.14 7.27
CA ALA A 474 16.60 -12.11 8.35
C ALA A 474 17.97 -12.66 7.90
N GLN A 475 17.97 -13.66 7.02
CA GLN A 475 19.16 -14.30 6.49
C GLN A 475 18.90 -14.78 5.05
N PRO A 476 18.99 -13.87 4.05
CA PRO A 476 18.66 -14.24 2.67
C PRO A 476 19.71 -15.20 2.08
N ASP A 477 19.28 -16.43 1.77
CA ASP A 477 20.07 -17.39 1.00
C ASP A 477 19.86 -17.17 -0.50
N LEU A 478 20.73 -16.35 -1.09
CA LEU A 478 20.68 -16.06 -2.53
C LEU A 478 21.01 -17.28 -3.40
N ALA A 479 21.65 -18.31 -2.85
CA ALA A 479 22.00 -19.51 -3.61
C ALA A 479 20.82 -20.47 -3.75
N HIS A 480 19.97 -20.55 -2.73
CA HIS A 480 18.85 -21.50 -2.67
C HIS A 480 17.50 -20.80 -2.39
N PRO A 481 17.05 -19.88 -3.27
CA PRO A 481 15.73 -19.27 -3.14
C PRO A 481 14.62 -20.32 -3.23
N VAL A 482 13.44 -20.00 -2.68
CA VAL A 482 12.20 -20.64 -3.15
C VAL A 482 11.83 -20.03 -4.49
N GLU A 483 11.65 -20.86 -5.51
CA GLU A 483 11.42 -20.43 -6.89
C GLU A 483 9.95 -20.58 -7.28
N LEU A 484 9.40 -19.56 -7.94
CA LEU A 484 8.05 -19.53 -8.52
C LEU A 484 8.13 -18.89 -9.92
N TRP A 485 7.11 -19.07 -10.75
CA TRP A 485 7.06 -18.52 -12.10
C TRP A 485 5.79 -17.70 -12.34
N PRO A 486 5.90 -16.55 -13.01
CA PRO A 486 4.75 -15.69 -13.26
C PRO A 486 3.76 -16.33 -14.24
N ARG A 487 2.48 -16.00 -14.07
CA ARG A 487 1.34 -16.36 -14.90
C ARG A 487 0.56 -15.08 -15.18
N VAL A 488 0.88 -14.43 -16.30
CA VAL A 488 0.12 -13.25 -16.73
C VAL A 488 -1.27 -13.70 -17.15
N LEU A 489 -2.29 -13.29 -16.40
CA LEU A 489 -3.67 -13.63 -16.68
C LEU A 489 -4.12 -13.01 -18.01
N GLN A 490 -5.03 -13.68 -18.72
CA GLN A 490 -5.57 -13.27 -20.01
C GLN A 490 -7.10 -13.44 -20.02
N ARG A 491 -7.78 -12.87 -19.03
CA ARG A 491 -9.23 -12.98 -18.86
C ARG A 491 -9.91 -11.93 -19.73
N GLU A 492 -10.64 -12.41 -20.72
CA GLU A 492 -11.25 -11.55 -21.74
C GLU A 492 -12.08 -10.38 -21.18
N PRO A 493 -12.96 -10.53 -20.18
CA PRO A 493 -13.71 -9.39 -19.65
C PRO A 493 -12.85 -8.25 -19.08
N TRP A 494 -11.70 -8.58 -18.48
CA TRP A 494 -10.75 -7.59 -17.97
C TRP A 494 -9.97 -6.93 -19.11
N LEU A 495 -9.57 -7.73 -20.11
CA LEU A 495 -8.88 -7.22 -21.30
C LEU A 495 -9.80 -6.30 -22.13
N TRP A 496 -11.07 -6.64 -22.30
CA TRP A 496 -12.06 -5.78 -22.97
C TRP A 496 -12.21 -4.45 -22.23
N ALA A 497 -12.27 -4.45 -20.90
CA ALA A 497 -12.31 -3.22 -20.10
C ALA A 497 -11.09 -2.33 -20.37
N LEU A 498 -9.90 -2.93 -20.37
CA LEU A 498 -8.62 -2.23 -20.55
C LEU A 498 -8.34 -1.77 -21.97
N ARG A 499 -8.82 -2.51 -22.98
CA ARG A 499 -8.57 -2.23 -24.40
C ARG A 499 -9.64 -1.30 -24.99
N ASN A 500 -10.91 -1.50 -24.65
CA ASN A 500 -12.02 -0.87 -25.38
C ASN A 500 -12.66 0.32 -24.65
N PHE A 501 -12.34 0.53 -23.38
CA PHE A 501 -12.93 1.59 -22.55
C PHE A 501 -11.87 2.50 -21.90
N ARG A 502 -10.60 2.31 -22.27
CA ARG A 502 -9.49 3.17 -21.86
C ARG A 502 -9.41 4.32 -22.86
N HIS A 503 -9.14 5.53 -22.41
CA HIS A 503 -9.01 6.71 -23.27
C HIS A 503 -10.28 7.17 -24.01
N LEU A 504 -11.48 6.98 -23.44
CA LEU A 504 -12.75 7.52 -23.98
C LEU A 504 -12.78 9.07 -24.08
N GLY A 505 -11.72 9.75 -23.65
CA GLY A 505 -11.48 11.18 -23.88
C GLY A 505 -12.24 12.09 -22.91
N PRO A 506 -12.47 13.37 -23.26
CA PRO A 506 -13.10 14.37 -22.38
C PRO A 506 -14.58 14.09 -22.05
N GLN A 507 -15.14 12.96 -22.52
CA GLN A 507 -16.50 12.52 -22.19
C GLN A 507 -16.59 11.91 -20.79
N GLU A 508 -15.46 11.56 -20.16
CA GLU A 508 -15.43 11.06 -18.78
C GLU A 508 -15.16 12.17 -17.77
N LYS A 509 -15.83 12.12 -16.61
CA LYS A 509 -15.59 13.06 -15.49
C LYS A 509 -14.21 12.81 -14.86
N TYR A 510 -13.76 11.56 -14.81
CA TYR A 510 -12.43 11.16 -14.35
C TYR A 510 -11.74 10.29 -15.42
N ALA A 511 -10.41 10.36 -15.50
CA ALA A 511 -9.66 9.58 -16.49
C ALA A 511 -9.89 8.07 -16.31
N ASN A 512 -10.32 7.40 -17.40
CA ASN A 512 -10.58 5.96 -17.47
C ASN A 512 -11.66 5.46 -16.50
N GLN A 513 -12.59 6.33 -16.11
CA GLN A 513 -13.63 6.02 -15.10
C GLN A 513 -14.45 4.78 -15.48
N THR A 514 -14.86 4.65 -16.75
CA THR A 514 -15.68 3.54 -17.21
C THR A 514 -14.93 2.22 -17.12
N ALA A 515 -13.67 2.17 -17.55
CA ALA A 515 -12.82 0.99 -17.42
C ALA A 515 -12.65 0.60 -15.95
N LEU A 516 -12.34 1.56 -15.07
CA LEU A 516 -12.19 1.30 -13.63
C LEU A 516 -13.48 0.80 -12.98
N ASN A 517 -14.65 1.33 -13.37
CA ASN A 517 -15.95 0.86 -12.90
C ASN A 517 -16.21 -0.61 -13.31
N ILE A 518 -15.92 -0.98 -14.56
CA ILE A 518 -16.04 -2.37 -15.01
C ILE A 518 -15.15 -3.30 -14.17
N LEU A 519 -13.89 -2.92 -13.99
CA LEU A 519 -12.91 -3.70 -13.24
C LEU A 519 -13.30 -3.87 -11.78
N ARG A 520 -13.79 -2.81 -11.13
CA ARG A 520 -14.31 -2.89 -9.76
C ARG A 520 -15.49 -3.84 -9.64
N LEU A 521 -16.43 -3.82 -10.59
CA LEU A 521 -17.57 -4.72 -10.55
C LEU A 521 -17.11 -6.18 -10.68
N LEU A 522 -16.18 -6.44 -11.60
CA LEU A 522 -15.59 -7.76 -11.82
C LEU A 522 -14.80 -8.25 -10.61
N ASP A 523 -13.99 -7.39 -9.99
CA ASP A 523 -13.19 -7.73 -8.82
C ASP A 523 -14.05 -7.89 -7.57
N THR A 524 -15.12 -7.09 -7.42
CA THR A 524 -16.15 -7.27 -6.39
C THR A 524 -16.81 -8.63 -6.54
N TRP A 525 -17.25 -8.97 -7.76
CA TRP A 525 -17.87 -10.26 -8.06
C TRP A 525 -16.94 -11.43 -7.71
N ARG A 526 -15.65 -11.34 -8.05
CA ARG A 526 -14.65 -12.36 -7.67
C ARG A 526 -14.48 -12.47 -6.15
N ARG A 527 -14.30 -11.35 -5.44
CA ARG A 527 -14.16 -11.33 -3.97
C ARG A 527 -15.41 -11.83 -3.26
N PHE A 528 -16.58 -11.64 -3.86
CA PHE A 528 -17.86 -12.14 -3.38
C PHE A 528 -18.13 -13.60 -3.79
N GLY A 529 -17.07 -14.39 -4.00
CA GLY A 529 -17.15 -15.81 -4.29
C GLY A 529 -17.72 -16.16 -5.67
N GLN A 530 -17.71 -15.21 -6.62
CA GLN A 530 -18.28 -15.34 -7.96
C GLN A 530 -19.79 -15.66 -7.96
N ALA A 531 -20.49 -15.42 -6.84
CA ALA A 531 -21.93 -15.44 -6.79
C ALA A 531 -22.51 -14.16 -7.43
N PRO A 532 -23.71 -14.22 -8.05
CA PRO A 532 -24.39 -13.02 -8.55
C PRO A 532 -24.47 -11.94 -7.47
N LEU A 533 -23.97 -10.75 -7.77
CA LEU A 533 -23.96 -9.62 -6.84
C LEU A 533 -25.37 -9.00 -6.73
N PRO A 534 -25.79 -8.61 -5.52
CA PRO A 534 -26.96 -7.75 -5.37
C PRO A 534 -26.80 -6.47 -6.19
N ARG A 535 -27.80 -6.15 -7.01
CA ARG A 535 -27.73 -4.97 -7.90
C ARG A 535 -27.54 -3.66 -7.13
N SER A 536 -28.10 -3.57 -5.92
CA SER A 536 -27.90 -2.40 -5.05
C SER A 536 -26.44 -2.26 -4.61
N LEU A 537 -25.78 -3.35 -4.23
CA LEU A 537 -24.35 -3.35 -3.89
C LEU A 537 -23.50 -3.05 -5.13
N ALA A 538 -23.81 -3.68 -6.26
CA ALA A 538 -23.15 -3.43 -7.53
C ALA A 538 -23.24 -1.95 -7.94
N ARG A 539 -24.36 -1.26 -7.68
CA ARG A 539 -24.45 0.19 -7.93
C ARG A 539 -23.53 1.00 -7.01
N GLN A 540 -23.39 0.61 -5.75
CA GLN A 540 -22.63 1.39 -4.76
C GLN A 540 -21.12 1.23 -4.83
N VAL A 541 -20.62 0.15 -5.44
CA VAL A 541 -19.17 0.00 -5.70
C VAL A 541 -18.69 0.81 -6.92
N LEU A 542 -19.63 1.35 -7.72
CA LEU A 542 -19.34 2.10 -8.94
C LEU A 542 -19.38 3.61 -8.68
N ARG A 543 -18.46 4.33 -9.33
CA ARG A 543 -18.51 5.78 -9.41
C ARG A 543 -19.41 6.21 -10.56
N LEU A 544 -20.69 6.34 -10.28
CA LEU A 544 -21.69 6.87 -11.20
C LEU A 544 -22.33 8.11 -10.58
N SER A 545 -22.82 9.04 -11.41
CA SER A 545 -23.62 10.16 -10.92
C SER A 545 -24.78 9.63 -10.08
N GLU A 546 -25.13 10.31 -8.99
CA GLU A 546 -26.21 9.91 -8.07
C GLU A 546 -27.48 9.50 -8.80
N ARG A 547 -27.80 10.17 -9.92
CA ARG A 547 -29.02 9.97 -10.72
C ARG A 547 -28.93 8.90 -11.79
N ASP A 548 -27.73 8.38 -12.05
CA ASP A 548 -27.50 7.42 -13.12
C ASP A 548 -27.82 6.00 -12.61
N PRO A 549 -28.84 5.34 -13.18
CA PRO A 549 -29.15 3.97 -12.81
C PRO A 549 -28.09 2.99 -13.25
N LEU A 550 -27.92 1.90 -12.49
CA LEU A 550 -27.01 0.80 -12.86
C LEU A 550 -27.34 0.27 -14.27
N GLU A 551 -28.62 0.01 -14.55
CA GLU A 551 -29.06 -0.52 -15.85
C GLU A 551 -28.71 0.40 -17.01
N THR A 552 -28.96 1.70 -16.86
CA THR A 552 -28.66 2.69 -17.90
C THR A 552 -27.16 2.77 -18.17
N TRP A 553 -26.34 2.67 -17.12
CA TRP A 553 -24.89 2.60 -17.29
C TRP A 553 -24.47 1.33 -18.03
N LEU A 554 -24.97 0.15 -17.64
CA LEU A 554 -24.68 -1.12 -18.28
C LEU A 554 -25.08 -1.12 -19.77
N GLU A 555 -26.32 -0.69 -20.08
CA GLU A 555 -26.86 -0.58 -21.44
C GLU A 555 -26.05 0.38 -22.32
N SER A 556 -25.36 1.36 -21.73
CA SER A 556 -24.50 2.29 -22.46
C SER A 556 -23.16 1.69 -22.89
N LEU A 557 -22.69 0.61 -22.27
CA LEU A 557 -21.35 0.06 -22.49
C LEU A 557 -21.11 -0.39 -23.94
N PRO A 558 -22.01 -1.13 -24.61
CA PRO A 558 -21.79 -1.55 -25.99
C PRO A 558 -21.60 -0.38 -26.97
N ALA A 559 -22.26 0.76 -26.73
CA ALA A 559 -22.16 1.94 -27.59
C ALA A 559 -20.91 2.78 -27.30
N LYS A 560 -20.38 2.73 -26.07
CA LYS A 560 -19.14 3.41 -25.66
C LYS A 560 -17.88 2.65 -26.07
N SER A 561 -17.99 1.34 -26.27
CA SER A 561 -16.86 0.47 -26.58
C SER A 561 -16.23 0.80 -27.93
N GLU A 562 -14.89 0.87 -27.99
CA GLU A 562 -14.15 0.98 -29.26
C GLU A 562 -14.41 -0.21 -30.19
N ASN A 563 -14.74 -1.39 -29.64
CA ASN A 563 -15.20 -2.56 -30.38
C ASN A 563 -16.63 -2.95 -29.92
N PRO A 564 -17.68 -2.57 -30.68
CA PRO A 564 -19.07 -2.83 -30.29
C PRO A 564 -19.45 -4.29 -30.13
N ALA A 565 -18.75 -5.25 -30.76
CA ALA A 565 -19.02 -6.67 -30.59
C ALA A 565 -18.54 -7.15 -29.22
N GLU A 566 -17.28 -6.88 -28.89
CA GLU A 566 -16.71 -7.16 -27.56
C GLU A 566 -17.46 -6.39 -26.46
N GLY A 567 -17.88 -5.15 -26.73
CA GLY A 567 -18.73 -4.39 -25.81
C GLY A 567 -20.06 -5.08 -25.48
N LYS A 568 -20.69 -5.77 -26.44
CA LYS A 568 -21.92 -6.57 -26.21
C LYS A 568 -21.66 -7.85 -25.41
N GLU A 569 -20.54 -8.51 -25.68
CA GLU A 569 -20.13 -9.70 -24.92
C GLU A 569 -19.81 -9.33 -23.47
N LEU A 570 -19.07 -8.25 -23.26
CA LEU A 570 -18.80 -7.69 -21.93
C LEU A 570 -20.10 -7.36 -21.20
N TYR A 571 -21.02 -6.63 -21.84
CA TYR A 571 -22.33 -6.32 -21.25
C TYR A 571 -23.07 -7.60 -20.80
N SER A 572 -23.12 -8.62 -21.65
CA SER A 572 -23.77 -9.89 -21.34
C SER A 572 -23.09 -10.62 -20.17
N PHE A 573 -21.75 -10.58 -20.13
CA PHE A 573 -20.97 -11.14 -19.03
C PHE A 573 -21.27 -10.42 -17.71
N LEU A 574 -21.27 -9.08 -17.70
CA LEU A 574 -21.57 -8.29 -16.51
C LEU A 574 -22.99 -8.55 -16.00
N LEU A 575 -23.98 -8.73 -16.88
CA LEU A 575 -25.33 -9.13 -16.45
C LEU A 575 -25.36 -10.47 -15.73
N ALA A 576 -24.53 -11.44 -16.14
CA ALA A 576 -24.42 -12.74 -15.49
C ALA A 576 -23.73 -12.66 -14.11
N CYS A 577 -22.91 -11.64 -13.88
CA CYS A 577 -22.30 -11.35 -12.59
C CYS A 577 -23.28 -10.72 -11.58
N LEU A 578 -24.49 -10.35 -11.99
CA LEU A 578 -25.48 -9.65 -11.19
C LEU A 578 -26.71 -10.53 -10.94
N GLU A 579 -27.40 -10.30 -9.83
CA GLU A 579 -28.73 -10.88 -9.62
C GLU A 579 -29.70 -10.50 -10.78
N PRO A 580 -30.67 -11.36 -11.11
CA PRO A 580 -31.67 -11.06 -12.13
C PRO A 580 -32.39 -9.74 -11.85
N SER A 581 -32.66 -8.94 -12.89
CA SER A 581 -33.47 -7.74 -12.70
C SER A 581 -34.91 -8.13 -12.36
N THR A 582 -35.45 -7.58 -11.27
CA THR A 582 -36.83 -7.80 -10.82
C THR A 582 -37.79 -6.68 -11.23
N SER A 583 -37.32 -5.63 -11.93
CA SER A 583 -38.13 -4.47 -12.32
C SER A 583 -37.75 -3.91 -13.69
N ASP A 584 -38.75 -3.66 -14.54
CA ASP A 584 -38.61 -2.97 -15.84
C ASP A 584 -38.47 -1.44 -15.71
N LYS A 585 -38.37 -0.91 -14.48
CA LYS A 585 -38.32 0.53 -14.22
C LYS A 585 -37.17 0.92 -13.28
N PRO A 586 -36.39 1.99 -13.57
CA PRO A 586 -35.37 2.53 -12.68
C PRO A 586 -36.03 3.33 -11.56
N PHE A 587 -36.02 2.84 -10.32
CA PHE A 587 -36.60 3.55 -9.17
C PHE A 587 -35.78 3.30 -7.90
N THR A 588 -35.35 4.33 -7.17
CA THR A 588 -35.09 4.22 -5.71
C THR A 588 -35.46 5.48 -4.95
N SER A 589 -35.45 5.35 -3.62
CA SER A 589 -35.45 6.40 -2.60
C SER A 589 -34.36 7.47 -2.74
N LEU A 590 -33.25 7.24 -3.48
CA LEU A 590 -32.39 8.23 -4.14
C LEU A 590 -32.05 7.67 -5.56
N PRO A 591 -31.96 8.48 -6.63
CA PRO A 591 -32.28 8.05 -8.01
C PRO A 591 -31.33 6.99 -8.63
N GLY A 592 -31.65 5.68 -8.65
CA GLY A 592 -30.87 4.77 -9.53
C GLY A 592 -30.98 3.24 -9.45
N THR A 593 -31.57 2.60 -8.42
CA THR A 593 -31.68 1.12 -8.34
C THR A 593 -32.84 0.71 -7.43
N PRO A 594 -33.79 -0.20 -7.75
CA PRO A 594 -34.88 -0.62 -6.85
C PRO A 594 -34.50 -0.85 -5.38
N VAL A 595 -35.35 -0.38 -4.46
CA VAL A 595 -35.32 -0.85 -3.06
C VAL A 595 -35.52 -2.37 -3.13
N PRO A 596 -34.62 -3.19 -2.59
CA PRO A 596 -34.79 -4.64 -2.65
C PRO A 596 -36.12 -5.05 -2.03
N GLU A 597 -36.89 -5.90 -2.72
CA GLU A 597 -38.23 -6.32 -2.28
C GLU A 597 -38.22 -7.06 -0.93
N ASN A 598 -37.07 -7.62 -0.54
CA ASN A 598 -36.88 -8.46 0.64
C ASN A 598 -35.82 -7.90 1.61
N LEU A 599 -35.82 -6.59 1.87
CA LEU A 599 -34.97 -6.04 2.93
C LEU A 599 -35.37 -6.65 4.29
N PRO A 600 -34.39 -7.07 5.11
CA PRO A 600 -34.67 -7.49 6.49
C PRO A 600 -35.19 -6.31 7.31
N GLY A 601 -35.90 -6.60 8.40
CA GLY A 601 -36.31 -5.58 9.36
C GLY A 601 -35.12 -4.93 10.06
N SER A 602 -35.28 -3.70 10.56
CA SER A 602 -34.29 -3.05 11.41
C SER A 602 -34.19 -3.72 12.78
N LEU A 603 -33.00 -3.66 13.39
CA LEU A 603 -32.71 -4.24 14.70
C LEU A 603 -32.61 -3.18 15.80
N THR A 604 -32.15 -1.97 15.47
CA THR A 604 -31.84 -0.90 16.43
C THR A 604 -32.51 0.43 16.12
N PHE A 605 -33.03 0.63 14.90
CA PHE A 605 -33.61 1.92 14.50
C PHE A 605 -34.83 2.37 15.29
N ASP A 606 -35.55 1.46 15.96
CA ASP A 606 -36.61 1.84 16.89
C ASP A 606 -36.10 2.65 18.09
N ARG A 607 -34.81 2.50 18.42
CA ARG A 607 -34.12 3.22 19.50
C ARG A 607 -33.28 4.39 18.97
N THR A 608 -32.70 4.28 17.78
CA THR A 608 -31.79 5.31 17.24
C THR A 608 -32.47 6.34 16.34
N ALA A 609 -33.61 6.05 15.72
CA ALA A 609 -34.38 7.02 14.94
C ALA A 609 -35.35 7.82 15.82
N THR A 610 -34.82 8.37 16.92
CA THR A 610 -35.58 9.09 17.94
C THR A 610 -34.93 10.42 18.28
N ARG A 611 -35.73 11.38 18.76
CA ARG A 611 -35.18 12.66 19.22
C ARG A 611 -34.32 12.51 20.48
N ASP A 612 -34.64 11.55 21.34
CA ASP A 612 -33.85 11.29 22.55
C ASP A 612 -32.44 10.81 22.19
N PHE A 613 -32.30 9.96 21.17
CA PHE A 613 -30.98 9.55 20.66
C PHE A 613 -30.19 10.74 20.11
N GLU A 614 -30.80 11.59 19.27
CA GLU A 614 -30.16 12.80 18.74
C GLU A 614 -29.67 13.73 19.87
N ILE A 615 -30.49 13.94 20.91
CA ILE A 615 -30.13 14.77 22.07
C ILE A 615 -28.96 14.14 22.83
N ALA A 616 -29.03 12.86 23.15
CA ALA A 616 -28.00 12.19 23.93
C ALA A 616 -26.65 12.16 23.19
N TRP A 617 -26.69 11.85 21.89
CA TRP A 617 -25.51 11.89 21.02
C TRP A 617 -24.89 13.29 20.97
N TRP A 618 -25.70 14.34 20.76
CA TRP A 618 -25.23 15.73 20.76
C TRP A 618 -24.59 16.17 22.09
N GLU A 619 -25.22 15.81 23.21
CA GLU A 619 -24.74 16.19 24.54
C GLU A 619 -23.43 15.50 24.93
N ASP A 620 -23.22 14.26 24.48
CA ASP A 620 -21.93 13.57 24.67
C ASP A 620 -20.82 14.27 23.88
N ILE A 621 -21.05 14.64 22.60
CA ILE A 621 -20.09 15.44 21.80
C ILE A 621 -19.80 16.74 22.53
N ARG A 622 -20.85 17.48 22.91
CA ARG A 622 -20.75 18.75 23.63
C ARG A 622 -19.87 18.60 24.86
N ARG A 623 -20.08 17.56 25.66
CA ARG A 623 -19.32 17.37 26.90
C ARG A 623 -17.86 17.03 26.67
N LEU A 624 -17.54 16.28 25.62
CA LEU A 624 -16.18 15.85 25.32
C LEU A 624 -15.37 16.93 24.61
N SER A 625 -16.01 17.69 23.71
CA SER A 625 -15.34 18.71 22.90
C SER A 625 -15.38 20.12 23.49
N THR A 626 -16.16 20.36 24.55
CA THR A 626 -16.25 21.67 25.22
C THR A 626 -15.86 21.57 26.70
N GLY A 627 -15.25 22.63 27.24
CA GLY A 627 -15.00 22.76 28.66
C GLY A 627 -13.58 22.44 29.11
N ILE A 628 -13.43 21.46 30.00
CA ILE A 628 -12.22 21.30 30.85
C ILE A 628 -11.12 20.42 30.24
N TYR A 629 -11.39 19.74 29.13
CA TYR A 629 -10.43 18.89 28.44
C TYR A 629 -9.81 19.69 27.30
N VAL A 630 -8.52 20.00 27.42
CA VAL A 630 -7.81 20.87 26.48
C VAL A 630 -6.65 20.12 25.83
N ASN A 631 -5.87 19.37 26.59
CA ASN A 631 -4.67 18.67 26.13
C ASN A 631 -4.99 17.20 25.82
N LYS A 632 -5.42 16.91 24.59
CA LYS A 632 -6.11 15.66 24.24
C LYS A 632 -5.39 14.83 23.18
N ASP A 633 -4.26 15.30 22.66
CA ASP A 633 -3.34 14.50 21.86
C ASP A 633 -2.49 13.60 22.78
N ASN A 634 -2.15 12.40 22.34
CA ASN A 634 -1.28 11.50 23.10
C ASN A 634 0.10 12.08 23.39
N ALA A 635 0.65 12.96 22.54
CA ALA A 635 1.94 13.61 22.73
C ALA A 635 1.91 14.73 23.78
N ASP A 636 0.74 15.21 24.17
CA ASP A 636 0.64 16.39 25.02
C ASP A 636 1.23 16.19 26.43
N CYS A 637 1.77 17.24 27.05
CA CYS A 637 1.97 18.59 26.50
C CYS A 637 3.33 18.73 25.81
N ILE A 638 3.40 19.50 24.73
CA ILE A 638 4.68 19.81 24.07
C ILE A 638 5.46 20.86 24.87
N SER A 639 6.76 20.62 25.08
CA SER A 639 7.60 21.48 25.93
C SER A 639 8.09 22.78 25.28
N ASP A 640 7.65 23.10 24.06
CA ASP A 640 8.11 24.29 23.35
C ASP A 640 7.44 25.57 23.86
N LYS A 641 8.15 26.68 23.71
CA LYS A 641 7.71 27.96 24.26
C LYS A 641 6.40 28.46 23.65
N ALA A 642 6.16 28.24 22.35
CA ALA A 642 4.94 28.73 21.71
C ALA A 642 3.74 28.02 22.32
N THR A 643 3.77 26.69 22.36
CA THR A 643 2.72 25.85 22.96
C THR A 643 2.46 26.22 24.42
N LEU A 644 3.50 26.26 25.26
CA LEU A 644 3.36 26.54 26.70
C LEU A 644 2.73 27.90 27.03
N ASN A 645 2.81 28.90 26.14
CA ASN A 645 2.17 30.21 26.37
C ASN A 645 0.65 30.17 26.20
N HIS A 646 0.12 29.18 25.47
CA HIS A 646 -1.31 29.03 25.22
C HIS A 646 -1.98 28.06 26.20
N LEU A 647 -1.20 27.13 26.79
CA LEU A 647 -1.77 26.08 27.62
C LEU A 647 -2.31 26.61 28.96
N PRO A 648 -3.58 26.36 29.30
CA PRO A 648 -4.14 26.73 30.60
C PRO A 648 -3.57 25.88 31.75
N HIS A 649 -3.13 24.65 31.43
CA HIS A 649 -2.45 23.71 32.32
C HIS A 649 -1.51 22.81 31.51
N CYS A 650 -0.45 22.32 32.14
CA CYS A 650 0.58 21.48 31.50
C CYS A 650 0.43 20.00 31.91
N THR A 651 -0.79 19.48 31.82
CA THR A 651 -1.10 18.06 32.07
C THR A 651 -1.95 17.53 30.95
N ARG A 652 -1.65 16.31 30.49
CA ARG A 652 -2.49 15.57 29.52
C ARG A 652 -3.85 15.27 30.14
N ASP A 653 -4.92 15.51 29.38
CA ASP A 653 -6.31 15.28 29.80
C ASP A 653 -6.87 13.93 29.32
N LEU A 654 -6.13 13.24 28.46
CA LEU A 654 -6.51 11.98 27.84
C LEU A 654 -6.83 10.89 28.88
N GLU A 655 -6.05 10.79 29.96
CA GLU A 655 -6.33 9.87 31.06
C GLU A 655 -7.67 10.17 31.72
N ARG A 656 -7.99 11.45 31.94
CA ARG A 656 -9.25 11.89 32.56
C ARG A 656 -10.45 11.60 31.66
N ILE A 657 -10.29 11.78 30.34
CA ILE A 657 -11.31 11.39 29.36
C ILE A 657 -11.52 9.88 29.41
N GLY A 658 -10.45 9.08 29.42
CA GLY A 658 -10.58 7.63 29.48
C GLY A 658 -11.25 7.14 30.75
N ASP A 659 -10.95 7.74 31.91
CA ASP A 659 -11.66 7.43 33.17
C ASP A 659 -13.14 7.81 33.08
N TYR A 660 -13.46 8.95 32.48
CA TYR A 660 -14.84 9.35 32.24
C TYR A 660 -15.61 8.34 31.36
N LEU A 661 -15.02 7.89 30.25
CA LEU A 661 -15.64 6.93 29.34
C LEU A 661 -15.88 5.58 30.03
N LEU A 662 -14.90 5.09 30.80
CA LEU A 662 -15.05 3.86 31.58
C LEU A 662 -16.16 3.97 32.63
N ASP A 663 -16.23 5.09 33.35
CA ASP A 663 -17.28 5.35 34.34
C ASP A 663 -18.68 5.37 33.68
N ARG A 664 -18.79 5.96 32.48
CA ARG A 664 -20.04 5.94 31.69
C ARG A 664 -20.45 4.53 31.28
N TYR A 665 -19.52 3.68 30.86
CA TYR A 665 -19.82 2.29 30.57
C TYR A 665 -20.26 1.52 31.82
N ASP A 666 -19.58 1.70 32.96
CA ASP A 666 -19.97 1.07 34.24
C ASP A 666 -21.36 1.51 34.71
N GLU A 667 -21.69 2.80 34.57
CA GLU A 667 -23.04 3.31 34.82
C GLU A 667 -24.08 2.65 33.92
N THR A 668 -23.75 2.46 32.64
CA THR A 668 -24.66 1.87 31.66
C THR A 668 -24.88 0.38 31.91
N ILE A 669 -23.81 -0.37 32.26
CA ILE A 669 -23.91 -1.78 32.68
C ILE A 669 -24.83 -1.92 33.91
N ARG A 670 -24.63 -1.06 34.91
CA ARG A 670 -25.45 -1.03 36.14
C ARG A 670 -26.91 -0.67 35.85
N ALA A 671 -27.14 0.33 34.99
CA ALA A 671 -28.48 0.74 34.60
C ALA A 671 -29.22 -0.38 33.85
N ALA A 672 -28.49 -1.20 33.08
CA ALA A 672 -29.02 -2.40 32.44
C ALA A 672 -29.20 -3.57 33.44
N GLY A 673 -28.52 -3.60 34.58
CA GLY A 673 -28.53 -4.75 35.50
C GLY A 673 -27.74 -5.94 34.94
N MET A 674 -26.61 -5.66 34.27
CA MET A 674 -25.76 -6.65 33.60
C MET A 674 -24.36 -6.80 34.22
N GLU A 675 -24.16 -6.37 35.47
CA GLU A 675 -22.86 -6.31 36.15
C GLU A 675 -22.13 -7.67 36.25
N GLU A 676 -22.88 -8.77 36.20
CA GLU A 676 -22.32 -10.13 36.25
C GLU A 676 -21.92 -10.68 34.87
N GLN A 677 -22.33 -10.03 33.77
CA GLN A 677 -22.21 -10.58 32.42
C GLN A 677 -21.42 -9.68 31.47
N ALA A 678 -21.72 -8.38 31.47
CA ALA A 678 -20.98 -7.37 30.72
C ALA A 678 -19.85 -6.79 31.58
N VAL A 679 -18.77 -6.36 30.95
CA VAL A 679 -17.59 -5.83 31.66
C VAL A 679 -16.91 -4.76 30.83
N CYS A 680 -16.46 -3.68 31.48
CA CYS A 680 -15.55 -2.73 30.86
C CYS A 680 -14.16 -2.75 31.52
N GLY A 681 -13.18 -2.26 30.78
CA GLY A 681 -11.78 -2.25 31.20
C GLY A 681 -10.90 -1.59 30.16
N GLU A 682 -9.60 -1.77 30.33
CA GLU A 682 -8.57 -1.19 29.48
C GLU A 682 -7.59 -2.25 28.96
N LEU A 683 -6.99 -1.95 27.80
CA LEU A 683 -5.91 -2.71 27.19
C LEU A 683 -4.62 -1.86 27.35
N PRO A 684 -3.83 -2.06 28.42
CA PRO A 684 -2.67 -1.20 28.67
C PRO A 684 -1.46 -1.60 27.83
N PHE A 685 -0.72 -0.62 27.30
CA PHE A 685 0.50 -0.85 26.52
C PHE A 685 1.51 0.31 26.63
N HIS A 686 2.72 0.05 26.14
CA HIS A 686 3.83 1.00 26.12
C HIS A 686 3.96 1.66 24.74
N TRP A 687 4.30 2.95 24.71
CA TRP A 687 4.55 3.67 23.46
C TRP A 687 5.95 3.32 22.94
N ASN A 688 6.04 2.38 22.02
CA ASN A 688 7.31 1.99 21.40
C ASN A 688 7.61 2.83 20.15
N THR A 689 8.79 3.45 20.10
CA THR A 689 9.26 4.26 18.96
C THR A 689 10.70 3.90 18.58
N ASP A 690 11.03 4.04 17.29
CA ASP A 690 12.40 3.84 16.79
C ASP A 690 13.30 5.07 17.07
N PHE A 691 12.71 6.22 17.38
CA PHE A 691 13.38 7.50 17.56
C PHE A 691 13.04 8.15 18.92
N ASP A 692 13.88 9.11 19.31
CA ASP A 692 13.68 9.92 20.51
C ASP A 692 12.73 11.10 20.24
N PHE A 693 11.67 11.19 21.04
CA PHE A 693 10.70 12.28 21.00
C PHE A 693 10.53 12.94 22.37
N SER A 694 11.64 13.14 23.09
CA SER A 694 11.65 13.66 24.48
C SER A 694 11.01 15.03 24.70
N VAL A 695 10.74 15.76 23.61
CA VAL A 695 10.01 17.04 23.59
C VAL A 695 8.48 16.86 23.72
N PHE A 696 7.97 15.65 23.49
CA PHE A 696 6.56 15.30 23.65
C PHE A 696 6.33 14.79 25.07
N GLY A 697 5.52 15.52 25.84
CA GLY A 697 5.28 15.24 27.25
C GLY A 697 4.70 13.86 27.51
N GLY A 698 3.69 13.45 26.73
CA GLY A 698 3.08 12.13 26.86
C GLY A 698 4.06 11.00 26.56
N TRP A 699 4.83 11.11 25.48
CA TRP A 699 5.90 10.15 25.15
C TRP A 699 6.93 10.06 26.27
N LYS A 700 7.42 11.20 26.77
CA LYS A 700 8.44 11.25 27.82
C LYS A 700 7.95 10.58 29.10
N LEU A 701 6.74 10.92 29.57
CA LEU A 701 6.16 10.32 30.77
C LEU A 701 5.95 8.81 30.61
N ASN A 702 5.62 8.36 29.39
CA ASN A 702 5.48 6.94 29.06
C ASN A 702 6.84 6.21 29.19
N GLN A 703 7.90 6.76 28.55
CA GLN A 703 9.26 6.19 28.64
C GLN A 703 9.84 6.21 30.06
N GLU A 704 9.50 7.20 30.88
CA GLU A 704 9.93 7.32 32.28
C GLU A 704 9.12 6.42 33.24
N GLY A 705 8.11 5.70 32.74
CA GLY A 705 7.25 4.82 33.53
C GLY A 705 6.27 5.56 34.45
N HIS A 706 6.00 6.83 34.16
CA HIS A 706 5.04 7.66 34.89
C HIS A 706 3.60 7.49 34.36
N THR A 707 3.45 7.09 33.11
CA THR A 707 2.15 6.76 32.49
C THR A 707 2.31 5.57 31.53
N TYR A 708 1.19 5.11 30.97
CA TYR A 708 1.12 4.10 29.91
C TYR A 708 -0.06 4.48 28.99
N GLU A 709 -0.07 3.95 27.77
CA GLU A 709 -1.20 4.15 26.85
C GLU A 709 -2.25 3.05 27.04
N ARG A 710 -3.51 3.35 26.75
CA ARG A 710 -4.60 2.41 26.96
C ARG A 710 -5.72 2.56 25.94
N ASP A 711 -6.09 1.45 25.30
CA ASP A 711 -7.40 1.37 24.65
C ASP A 711 -8.45 1.03 25.70
N LEU A 712 -9.67 1.52 25.52
CA LEU A 712 -10.79 1.23 26.41
C LEU A 712 -11.72 0.24 25.73
N VAL A 713 -12.28 -0.70 26.49
CA VAL A 713 -13.17 -1.71 25.92
C VAL A 713 -14.35 -1.98 26.84
N LEU A 714 -15.55 -2.05 26.25
CA LEU A 714 -16.75 -2.64 26.83
C LEU A 714 -17.08 -3.94 26.09
N ILE A 715 -17.16 -5.05 26.83
CA ILE A 715 -17.55 -6.36 26.32
C ILE A 715 -18.99 -6.64 26.70
N ILE A 716 -19.85 -6.77 25.68
CA ILE A 716 -21.25 -7.11 25.79
C ILE A 716 -21.44 -8.55 25.30
N PRO A 717 -22.00 -9.45 26.11
CA PRO A 717 -22.02 -10.88 25.81
C PRO A 717 -23.07 -11.23 24.74
N GLY A 718 -22.69 -12.09 23.79
CA GLY A 718 -23.59 -12.87 22.95
C GLY A 718 -23.73 -14.31 23.43
N LYS A 719 -24.46 -15.13 22.68
CA LYS A 719 -24.60 -16.57 22.96
C LYS A 719 -23.27 -17.32 22.78
N ASN A 720 -22.49 -16.95 21.77
CA ASN A 720 -21.16 -17.49 21.48
C ASN A 720 -20.07 -16.52 21.94
N ARG A 721 -19.50 -16.81 23.11
CA ARG A 721 -18.41 -16.02 23.73
C ARG A 721 -17.05 -16.17 23.03
N HIS A 722 -16.94 -17.01 22.00
CA HIS A 722 -15.71 -17.24 21.25
C HIS A 722 -15.60 -16.38 19.99
N GLU A 723 -16.65 -15.62 19.65
CA GLU A 723 -16.67 -14.70 18.52
C GLU A 723 -17.10 -13.32 18.97
N ALA A 724 -16.49 -12.29 18.38
CA ALA A 724 -16.82 -10.90 18.67
C ALA A 724 -16.92 -10.04 17.40
N VAL A 725 -17.78 -9.03 17.44
CA VAL A 725 -17.80 -7.91 16.48
C VAL A 725 -17.30 -6.67 17.20
N ILE A 726 -16.34 -5.97 16.59
CA ILE A 726 -15.83 -4.70 17.12
C ILE A 726 -16.59 -3.54 16.48
N MET A 727 -16.95 -2.57 17.30
CA MET A 727 -17.34 -1.22 16.88
C MET A 727 -16.42 -0.24 17.61
N ALA A 728 -15.65 0.56 16.86
CA ALA A 728 -14.56 1.35 17.42
C ALA A 728 -14.47 2.77 16.86
N ASP A 729 -13.82 3.62 17.62
CA ASP A 729 -13.37 4.98 17.30
C ASP A 729 -11.96 5.19 17.89
N HIS A 730 -11.44 6.42 17.79
CA HIS A 730 -10.36 6.90 18.67
C HIS A 730 -10.83 8.09 19.50
N TYR A 731 -10.27 8.28 20.70
CA TYR A 731 -10.72 9.32 21.63
C TYR A 731 -9.69 10.45 21.90
N ASP A 732 -8.49 10.33 21.33
CA ASP A 732 -7.53 11.43 21.17
C ASP A 732 -7.89 12.33 19.99
N THR A 733 -7.27 13.51 19.91
CA THR A 733 -7.58 14.52 18.89
C THR A 733 -6.31 15.13 18.30
N ALA A 734 -6.32 15.44 17.01
CA ALA A 734 -5.20 16.07 16.32
C ALA A 734 -4.80 17.45 16.84
N TYR A 735 -3.56 17.84 16.51
CA TYR A 735 -3.14 19.23 16.55
C TYR A 735 -3.80 20.11 15.48
N MET A 736 -4.15 21.33 15.88
CA MET A 736 -4.72 22.38 15.02
C MET A 736 -3.66 22.98 14.07
N GLU A 737 -3.85 22.66 12.80
CA GLU A 737 -3.14 23.14 11.63
C GLU A 737 -3.01 24.68 11.60
N ASP A 738 -4.12 25.39 11.76
CA ASP A 738 -4.19 26.84 11.61
C ASP A 738 -3.60 27.61 12.81
N VAL A 739 -3.45 26.94 13.96
CA VAL A 739 -2.70 27.45 15.13
C VAL A 739 -1.20 27.31 14.91
N TYR A 740 -0.79 26.17 14.36
CA TYR A 740 0.62 25.87 14.14
C TYR A 740 1.20 26.72 12.99
N GLU A 741 0.49 26.81 11.86
CA GLU A 741 1.04 27.38 10.64
C GLU A 741 1.11 28.91 10.65
N LYS A 742 2.34 29.44 10.64
CA LYS A 742 2.61 30.88 10.60
C LYS A 742 2.01 31.57 9.37
N GLY A 743 1.99 30.88 8.22
CA GLY A 743 1.40 31.40 6.99
C GLY A 743 -0.13 31.58 7.06
N ARG A 744 -0.79 30.93 8.03
CA ARG A 744 -2.24 31.01 8.27
C ARG A 744 -2.61 31.88 9.48
N GLY A 745 -1.63 32.57 10.06
CA GLY A 745 -1.82 33.40 11.26
C GLY A 745 -1.56 32.67 12.58
N GLY A 746 -1.04 31.44 12.52
CA GLY A 746 -0.51 30.71 13.66
C GLY A 746 0.82 31.26 14.16
N ASP A 747 1.29 30.78 15.30
CA ASP A 747 2.58 31.16 15.90
C ASP A 747 3.56 29.99 16.08
N GLY A 748 3.15 28.77 15.71
CA GLY A 748 3.92 27.54 15.87
C GLY A 748 3.52 26.69 17.07
N ALA A 749 2.49 27.09 17.83
CA ALA A 749 1.96 26.28 18.91
C ALA A 749 1.28 25.00 18.42
N ARG A 750 1.49 23.89 19.13
CA ARG A 750 0.84 22.59 18.91
C ARG A 750 -0.26 22.43 19.95
N LEU A 751 -1.48 22.75 19.55
CA LEU A 751 -2.66 22.72 20.41
C LEU A 751 -3.66 21.73 19.85
N SER A 752 -4.14 20.81 20.70
CA SER A 752 -5.16 19.83 20.36
C SER A 752 -6.46 20.52 19.90
N ALA A 753 -7.09 20.01 18.85
CA ALA A 753 -8.40 20.45 18.37
C ALA A 753 -9.50 20.14 19.40
N ALA A 754 -10.66 20.77 19.26
CA ALA A 754 -11.80 20.46 20.14
C ALA A 754 -12.37 19.06 19.88
N GLY A 755 -12.19 18.48 18.68
CA GLY A 755 -12.47 17.08 18.40
C GLY A 755 -13.95 16.76 18.27
N ALA A 756 -14.80 17.75 17.98
CA ALA A 756 -16.24 17.53 17.96
C ALA A 756 -16.62 16.54 16.86
N ASP A 757 -16.02 16.70 15.68
CA ASP A 757 -16.15 15.76 14.57
C ASP A 757 -15.08 14.68 14.63
N ASP A 758 -13.84 15.07 14.94
CA ASP A 758 -12.62 14.24 14.93
C ASP A 758 -12.02 14.05 16.35
N ASN A 759 -12.54 13.15 17.18
CA ASN A 759 -13.50 12.11 16.78
C ASN A 759 -14.61 11.84 17.82
N TYR A 760 -15.00 12.86 18.60
CA TYR A 760 -16.04 12.69 19.61
C TYR A 760 -17.44 12.43 19.06
N SER A 761 -17.67 12.69 17.77
CA SER A 761 -18.87 12.24 17.05
C SER A 761 -18.97 10.70 17.03
N ALA A 762 -17.86 10.00 16.79
CA ALA A 762 -17.77 8.55 16.87
C ALA A 762 -17.75 8.05 18.32
N THR A 763 -17.02 8.70 19.23
CA THR A 763 -17.03 8.35 20.67
C THR A 763 -18.44 8.37 21.26
N SER A 764 -19.20 9.41 20.94
CA SER A 764 -20.59 9.55 21.37
C SER A 764 -21.46 8.43 20.78
N THR A 765 -21.16 7.97 19.57
CA THR A 765 -21.86 6.82 18.96
C THR A 765 -21.66 5.55 19.77
N LEU A 766 -20.44 5.27 20.25
CA LEU A 766 -20.18 4.10 21.11
C LEU A 766 -20.92 4.20 22.44
N LEU A 767 -20.92 5.37 23.08
CA LEU A 767 -21.67 5.61 24.32
C LEU A 767 -23.17 5.34 24.14
N GLN A 768 -23.75 5.74 23.00
CA GLN A 768 -25.16 5.51 22.70
C GLN A 768 -25.46 4.08 22.21
N ALA A 769 -24.47 3.39 21.65
CA ALA A 769 -24.61 1.99 21.25
C ALA A 769 -24.64 1.03 22.45
N ALA A 770 -23.90 1.35 23.53
CA ALA A 770 -23.80 0.52 24.73
C ALA A 770 -25.16 0.11 25.33
N PRO A 771 -26.10 1.03 25.66
CA PRO A 771 -27.39 0.64 26.23
C PRO A 771 -28.23 -0.23 25.27
N ILE A 772 -28.12 0.01 23.96
CA ILE A 772 -28.86 -0.75 22.93
C ILE A 772 -28.37 -2.19 22.88
N PHE A 773 -27.06 -2.40 22.81
CA PHE A 773 -26.48 -3.73 22.74
C PHE A 773 -26.64 -4.51 24.05
N LEU A 774 -26.54 -3.85 25.21
CA LEU A 774 -26.85 -4.47 26.50
C LEU A 774 -28.29 -4.97 26.54
N GLN A 775 -29.27 -4.15 26.12
CA GLN A 775 -30.66 -4.60 26.04
C GLN A 775 -30.82 -5.80 25.09
N MET A 776 -30.20 -5.76 23.91
CA MET A 776 -30.25 -6.89 22.96
C MET A 776 -29.62 -8.17 23.53
N ALA A 777 -28.55 -8.04 24.33
CA ALA A 777 -27.94 -9.16 25.03
C ALA A 777 -28.89 -9.77 26.07
N GLN A 778 -29.56 -8.95 26.88
CA GLN A 778 -30.56 -9.40 27.85
C GLN A 778 -31.73 -10.12 27.20
N GLU A 779 -32.14 -9.65 26.02
CA GLU A 779 -33.19 -10.26 25.20
C GLU A 779 -32.71 -11.53 24.48
N GLY A 780 -31.44 -11.92 24.61
CA GLY A 780 -30.86 -13.08 23.96
C GLY A 780 -30.81 -12.97 22.44
N LYS A 781 -30.73 -11.75 21.90
CA LYS A 781 -30.69 -11.49 20.45
C LYS A 781 -29.29 -11.58 19.87
N LEU A 782 -28.25 -11.29 20.65
CA LEU A 782 -26.86 -11.33 20.19
C LEU A 782 -26.35 -12.77 20.12
N GLU A 783 -25.85 -13.17 18.94
CA GLU A 783 -25.18 -14.46 18.75
C GLU A 783 -23.70 -14.36 19.10
N ARG A 784 -23.05 -13.23 18.78
CA ARG A 784 -21.62 -12.96 19.06
C ARG A 784 -21.49 -11.87 20.12
N ASP A 785 -20.36 -11.85 20.81
CA ASP A 785 -20.03 -10.73 21.69
C ASP A 785 -19.93 -9.43 20.85
N VAL A 786 -20.32 -8.31 21.43
CA VAL A 786 -20.07 -6.98 20.88
C VAL A 786 -19.03 -6.29 21.73
N TRP A 787 -17.95 -5.85 21.11
CA TRP A 787 -16.89 -5.09 21.75
C TRP A 787 -16.97 -3.64 21.27
N LEU A 788 -17.26 -2.72 22.19
CA LEU A 788 -17.12 -1.29 21.93
C LEU A 788 -15.73 -0.87 22.37
N VAL A 789 -14.93 -0.36 21.44
CA VAL A 789 -13.50 -0.09 21.68
C VAL A 789 -13.20 1.37 21.38
N ASN A 790 -12.72 2.11 22.38
CA ASN A 790 -12.16 3.44 22.18
C ASN A 790 -10.64 3.32 22.08
N LEU A 791 -10.12 3.47 20.87
CA LEU A 791 -8.69 3.42 20.57
C LEU A 791 -8.01 4.73 20.98
N THR A 792 -6.71 4.67 21.23
CA THR A 792 -5.92 5.89 21.50
C THR A 792 -4.72 6.00 20.58
N GLY A 793 -4.30 7.23 20.30
CA GLY A 793 -3.10 7.54 19.54
C GLY A 793 -3.27 7.26 18.07
N GLU A 794 -4.48 7.42 17.52
CA GLU A 794 -4.69 7.48 16.08
C GLU A 794 -3.80 8.58 15.49
N GLU A 795 -3.82 9.73 16.17
CA GLU A 795 -3.30 10.95 15.63
C GLU A 795 -1.78 11.02 15.64
N PHE A 796 -1.24 11.84 14.74
CA PHE A 796 0.18 12.12 14.74
C PHE A 796 0.57 12.85 16.04
N PRO A 797 1.65 12.45 16.74
CA PRO A 797 2.76 11.60 16.30
C PRO A 797 2.64 10.11 16.67
N SER A 798 1.54 9.69 17.28
CA SER A 798 1.34 8.33 17.77
C SER A 798 1.10 7.32 16.66
N ASP A 799 0.36 7.74 15.63
CA ASP A 799 0.13 7.02 14.37
C ASP A 799 -0.48 5.63 14.60
N CYS A 800 -1.80 5.65 14.82
CA CYS A 800 -2.66 4.48 15.01
C CYS A 800 -2.17 3.55 16.14
N MET A 801 -1.67 4.10 17.23
CA MET A 801 -0.95 3.35 18.27
C MET A 801 -1.82 2.27 18.91
N GLY A 802 -3.05 2.61 19.28
CA GLY A 802 -4.06 1.70 19.83
C GLY A 802 -4.46 0.61 18.85
N ALA A 803 -4.77 0.97 17.60
CA ALA A 803 -5.07 -0.03 16.56
C ALA A 803 -3.89 -0.98 16.31
N ARG A 804 -2.65 -0.47 16.33
CA ARG A 804 -1.44 -1.30 16.22
C ARG A 804 -1.33 -2.28 17.37
N HIS A 805 -1.54 -1.82 18.60
CA HIS A 805 -1.53 -2.68 19.78
C HIS A 805 -2.61 -3.77 19.71
N LEU A 806 -3.87 -3.38 19.48
CA LEU A 806 -5.00 -4.31 19.41
C LEU A 806 -4.86 -5.30 18.26
N ALA A 807 -4.53 -4.84 17.04
CA ALA A 807 -4.35 -5.73 15.89
C ALA A 807 -3.18 -6.70 16.11
N GLN A 808 -2.07 -6.22 16.69
CA GLN A 808 -0.95 -7.07 17.06
C GLN A 808 -1.37 -8.15 18.05
N ALA A 809 -2.07 -7.80 19.13
CA ALA A 809 -2.51 -8.74 20.15
C ALA A 809 -3.51 -9.79 19.61
N LEU A 810 -4.42 -9.38 18.72
CA LEU A 810 -5.36 -10.28 18.04
C LEU A 810 -4.64 -11.28 17.13
N VAL A 811 -3.68 -10.81 16.34
CA VAL A 811 -2.84 -11.65 15.47
C VAL A 811 -2.01 -12.63 16.30
N GLN A 812 -1.38 -12.14 17.36
CA GLN A 812 -0.52 -12.95 18.24
C GLN A 812 -1.30 -13.93 19.11
N GLY A 813 -2.59 -13.69 19.34
CA GLY A 813 -3.39 -14.48 20.27
C GLY A 813 -2.91 -14.26 21.70
N THR A 814 -2.66 -13.01 22.08
CA THR A 814 -2.11 -12.60 23.38
C THR A 814 -2.97 -11.56 24.08
N LEU A 815 -4.13 -11.19 23.51
CA LEU A 815 -4.98 -10.11 24.01
C LEU A 815 -5.42 -10.35 25.46
N GLN A 816 -5.03 -9.43 26.35
CA GLN A 816 -5.44 -9.38 27.75
C GLN A 816 -6.11 -8.06 28.04
N MET A 817 -7.18 -8.08 28.85
CA MET A 817 -7.90 -6.89 29.30
C MET A 817 -7.79 -6.75 30.82
N ARG A 818 -7.47 -5.54 31.30
CA ARG A 818 -7.51 -5.20 32.71
C ARG A 818 -8.87 -4.60 33.06
N THR A 819 -9.61 -5.23 33.96
CA THR A 819 -10.90 -4.70 34.45
C THR A 819 -10.71 -3.50 35.36
N ARG A 820 -11.79 -2.77 35.65
CA ARG A 820 -11.79 -1.68 36.65
C ARG A 820 -11.37 -2.12 38.05
N ALA A 821 -11.59 -3.38 38.40
CA ALA A 821 -11.13 -3.97 39.66
C ALA A 821 -9.62 -4.33 39.66
N GLY A 822 -8.92 -4.13 38.53
CA GLY A 822 -7.52 -4.50 38.35
C GLY A 822 -7.30 -5.98 38.00
N GLU A 823 -8.37 -6.73 37.72
CA GLU A 823 -8.26 -8.14 37.33
C GLU A 823 -7.89 -8.27 35.85
N MET A 824 -6.99 -9.20 35.53
CA MET A 824 -6.67 -9.52 34.13
C MET A 824 -7.64 -10.57 33.60
N ARG A 825 -8.27 -10.29 32.45
CA ARG A 825 -9.11 -11.22 31.69
C ARG A 825 -8.43 -11.58 30.38
N ASP A 826 -8.36 -12.88 30.12
CA ASP A 826 -7.79 -13.42 28.89
C ASP A 826 -8.85 -13.43 27.77
N LEU A 827 -8.56 -12.69 26.69
CA LEU A 827 -9.40 -12.60 25.49
C LEU A 827 -8.73 -13.26 24.28
N SER A 828 -7.56 -13.89 24.45
CA SER A 828 -6.77 -14.48 23.36
C SER A 828 -7.49 -15.54 22.53
N HIS A 829 -8.51 -16.18 23.12
CA HIS A 829 -9.32 -17.22 22.48
C HIS A 829 -10.51 -16.67 21.69
N VAL A 830 -10.80 -15.36 21.75
CA VAL A 830 -11.93 -14.76 21.05
C VAL A 830 -11.51 -14.38 19.63
N ARG A 831 -12.28 -14.86 18.64
CA ARG A 831 -12.12 -14.47 17.24
C ARG A 831 -12.99 -13.25 16.95
N VAL A 832 -12.37 -12.13 16.65
CA VAL A 832 -13.04 -11.00 16.00
C VAL A 832 -13.44 -11.40 14.58
N VAL A 833 -14.74 -11.42 14.29
CA VAL A 833 -15.27 -11.75 12.94
C VAL A 833 -15.33 -10.52 12.03
N GLY A 834 -15.30 -9.33 12.62
CA GLY A 834 -15.25 -8.07 11.89
C GLY A 834 -15.16 -6.85 12.80
N ALA A 835 -14.69 -5.73 12.24
CA ALA A 835 -14.60 -4.45 12.91
C ALA A 835 -15.23 -3.33 12.06
N TYR A 836 -16.06 -2.50 12.68
CA TYR A 836 -16.51 -1.22 12.14
C TYR A 836 -15.77 -0.10 12.85
N ILE A 837 -14.85 0.56 12.15
CA ILE A 837 -14.12 1.72 12.67
C ILE A 837 -14.84 2.96 12.19
N MET A 838 -15.09 3.92 13.08
CA MET A 838 -15.70 5.20 12.75
C MET A 838 -14.70 6.33 12.98
N ASP A 839 -14.72 7.27 12.04
CA ASP A 839 -13.85 8.43 12.02
C ASP A 839 -14.60 9.56 11.32
N MET A 840 -14.60 10.78 11.87
CA MET A 840 -15.24 11.98 11.32
C MET A 840 -16.62 11.70 10.70
N ILE A 841 -17.66 11.56 11.53
CA ILE A 841 -19.00 11.17 11.04
C ILE A 841 -20.03 12.31 11.10
N GLY A 842 -19.64 13.52 11.47
CA GLY A 842 -20.55 14.60 11.87
C GLY A 842 -20.61 15.82 10.95
N HIS A 843 -19.67 16.08 10.04
CA HIS A 843 -19.61 17.37 9.34
C HIS A 843 -20.75 17.53 8.31
N ASN A 844 -20.92 16.59 7.38
CA ASN A 844 -21.74 16.73 6.16
C ASN A 844 -21.30 17.89 5.23
N ARG A 845 -20.80 17.59 4.03
CA ARG A 845 -20.21 18.61 3.13
C ARG A 845 -21.26 19.41 2.37
N GLU A 846 -21.05 20.72 2.25
CA GLU A 846 -21.99 21.62 1.55
C GLU A 846 -22.15 21.32 0.04
N ASN A 847 -21.11 20.79 -0.61
CA ASN A 847 -21.08 20.59 -2.06
C ASN A 847 -21.44 19.16 -2.52
N ASP A 848 -21.43 18.20 -1.59
CA ASP A 848 -21.73 16.78 -1.80
C ASP A 848 -22.47 16.28 -0.54
N LEU A 849 -23.71 16.76 -0.37
CA LEU A 849 -24.51 16.54 0.85
C LEU A 849 -24.98 15.09 0.96
N ASP A 850 -25.04 14.60 2.20
CA ASP A 850 -25.63 13.31 2.60
C ASP A 850 -24.90 12.06 2.10
N ASP A 851 -23.73 12.25 1.48
CA ASP A 851 -22.81 11.17 1.15
C ASP A 851 -21.98 10.79 2.38
N PHE A 852 -21.79 9.49 2.60
CA PHE A 852 -20.80 8.97 3.52
C PHE A 852 -20.14 7.72 2.93
N GLN A 853 -18.99 7.35 3.47
CA GLN A 853 -18.15 6.28 2.98
C GLN A 853 -18.37 5.01 3.79
N ILE A 854 -18.51 3.91 3.06
CA ILE A 854 -18.37 2.54 3.54
C ILE A 854 -17.10 2.00 2.88
N SER A 855 -15.96 2.14 3.56
CA SER A 855 -14.64 1.82 3.01
C SER A 855 -14.15 0.47 3.56
N PRO A 856 -14.44 -0.66 2.89
CA PRO A 856 -13.95 -1.96 3.33
C PRO A 856 -12.44 -2.09 3.20
N GLY A 857 -11.84 -2.80 4.15
CA GLY A 857 -10.50 -3.35 4.02
C GLY A 857 -10.39 -4.41 2.93
N LEU A 858 -9.22 -5.03 2.86
CA LEU A 858 -8.92 -6.04 1.85
C LEU A 858 -9.57 -7.39 2.21
N GLY A 859 -9.97 -8.15 1.19
CA GLY A 859 -10.52 -9.50 1.33
C GLY A 859 -12.05 -9.59 1.42
N ARG A 860 -12.55 -10.84 1.43
CA ARG A 860 -13.98 -11.16 1.38
C ARG A 860 -14.73 -10.71 2.64
N GLY A 861 -14.20 -11.00 3.82
CA GLY A 861 -14.84 -10.63 5.09
C GLY A 861 -15.13 -9.13 5.18
N SER A 862 -14.18 -8.28 4.81
CA SER A 862 -14.36 -6.82 4.77
C SER A 862 -15.47 -6.39 3.78
N LEU A 863 -15.55 -7.04 2.61
CA LEU A 863 -16.61 -6.79 1.64
C LEU A 863 -17.99 -7.25 2.15
N GLU A 864 -18.05 -8.35 2.88
CA GLU A 864 -19.29 -8.82 3.54
C GLU A 864 -19.74 -7.85 4.63
N LEU A 865 -18.82 -7.30 5.43
CA LEU A 865 -19.13 -6.23 6.39
C LEU A 865 -19.65 -4.97 5.70
N ALA A 866 -19.03 -4.55 4.58
CA ALA A 866 -19.49 -3.40 3.81
C ALA A 866 -20.89 -3.64 3.22
N HIS A 867 -21.18 -4.88 2.82
CA HIS A 867 -22.52 -5.25 2.38
C HIS A 867 -23.55 -5.13 3.52
N GLN A 868 -23.22 -5.53 4.75
CA GLN A 868 -24.12 -5.34 5.90
C GLN A 868 -24.35 -3.86 6.23
N ALA A 869 -23.31 -3.02 6.15
CA ALA A 869 -23.45 -1.57 6.31
C ALA A 869 -24.32 -0.95 5.21
N HIS A 870 -24.15 -1.39 3.96
CA HIS A 870 -24.99 -0.98 2.84
C HIS A 870 -26.46 -1.38 3.05
N ILE A 871 -26.74 -2.60 3.54
CA ILE A 871 -28.09 -3.03 3.91
C ILE A 871 -28.68 -2.13 5.01
N ALA A 872 -27.91 -1.81 6.05
CA ALA A 872 -28.34 -0.91 7.11
C ALA A 872 -28.72 0.49 6.56
N ASN A 873 -27.91 1.05 5.66
CA ASN A 873 -28.22 2.32 4.98
C ASN A 873 -29.48 2.24 4.11
N LEU A 874 -29.69 1.14 3.36
CA LEU A 874 -30.92 0.95 2.58
C LEU A 874 -32.17 0.95 3.47
N ILE A 875 -32.11 0.26 4.61
CA ILE A 875 -33.23 0.19 5.55
C ILE A 875 -33.50 1.57 6.15
N TRP A 876 -32.44 2.29 6.55
CA TRP A 876 -32.57 3.66 7.05
C TRP A 876 -33.33 4.53 6.05
N ASN A 877 -32.93 4.50 4.77
CA ASN A 877 -33.55 5.31 3.73
C ASN A 877 -35.03 4.95 3.48
N VAL A 878 -35.41 3.69 3.63
CA VAL A 878 -36.80 3.23 3.51
C VAL A 878 -37.64 3.69 4.70
N GLU A 879 -37.12 3.52 5.91
CA GLU A 879 -37.84 3.83 7.14
C GLU A 879 -37.90 5.34 7.42
N ALA A 880 -36.86 6.12 7.07
CA ALA A 880 -36.84 7.58 7.20
C ALA A 880 -38.05 8.24 6.53
N LYS A 881 -38.48 7.73 5.38
CA LYS A 881 -39.70 8.20 4.70
C LYS A 881 -40.96 8.03 5.56
N LYS A 882 -41.05 6.92 6.31
CA LYS A 882 -42.16 6.64 7.22
C LYS A 882 -42.05 7.52 8.48
N TRP A 883 -40.87 7.60 9.09
CA TRP A 883 -40.64 8.43 10.28
C TRP A 883 -40.90 9.92 10.03
N ASN A 884 -40.53 10.43 8.84
CA ASN A 884 -40.81 11.81 8.44
C ASN A 884 -42.30 12.10 8.18
N SER A 885 -43.15 11.07 8.16
CA SER A 885 -44.61 11.22 8.09
C SER A 885 -45.26 11.29 9.48
N SER A 886 -44.51 11.05 10.56
CA SER A 886 -44.96 11.13 11.96
C SER A 886 -45.39 12.56 12.34
N PRO A 887 -46.28 12.75 13.33
CA PRO A 887 -46.69 14.09 13.75
C PRO A 887 -45.54 15.00 14.19
N GLU A 888 -44.47 14.44 14.75
CA GLU A 888 -43.30 15.18 15.23
C GLU A 888 -42.46 15.78 14.08
N ARG A 889 -42.28 15.02 12.99
CA ARG A 889 -41.40 15.39 11.87
C ARG A 889 -42.11 15.78 10.58
N ARG A 890 -43.44 15.62 10.51
CA ARG A 890 -44.21 15.96 9.30
C ARG A 890 -44.04 17.43 8.92
N GLY A 891 -43.55 17.65 7.70
CA GLY A 891 -43.36 18.99 7.14
C GLY A 891 -42.13 19.73 7.67
N LYS A 892 -41.27 19.07 8.46
CA LYS A 892 -39.93 19.56 8.75
C LYS A 892 -39.05 19.36 7.50
N GLY A 893 -38.08 20.24 7.31
CA GLY A 893 -37.00 20.05 6.34
C GLY A 893 -35.70 19.72 7.05
N ARG A 894 -34.60 19.71 6.30
CA ARG A 894 -33.22 19.63 6.84
C ARG A 894 -33.00 20.56 8.02
N GLY A 895 -32.31 20.06 9.03
CA GLY A 895 -31.86 20.85 10.17
C GLY A 895 -30.85 21.92 9.77
N LYS A 896 -30.47 22.71 10.77
CA LYS A 896 -29.48 23.76 10.60
C LYS A 896 -28.41 23.55 11.65
N ARG A 897 -27.15 23.68 11.23
CA ARG A 897 -26.05 23.85 12.17
C ARG A 897 -26.31 25.07 13.05
N ILE A 898 -25.83 25.01 14.28
CA ILE A 898 -26.01 26.07 15.29
C ILE A 898 -24.89 27.11 15.19
N ALA A 899 -25.03 28.17 16.00
CA ALA A 899 -23.91 29.05 16.36
C ALA A 899 -23.65 28.91 17.87
N GLY A 900 -22.39 28.87 18.28
CA GLY A 900 -21.96 28.64 19.65
C GLY A 900 -22.00 27.17 20.08
N GLU A 901 -21.97 26.94 21.39
CA GLU A 901 -21.79 25.59 21.99
C GLU A 901 -22.97 25.11 22.84
N GLN A 902 -23.99 25.95 23.09
CA GLN A 902 -25.03 25.67 24.09
C GLN A 902 -26.39 25.24 23.51
N GLU A 903 -26.68 25.56 22.24
CA GLU A 903 -27.98 25.28 21.65
C GLU A 903 -27.99 23.90 20.99
N ILE A 904 -29.05 23.11 21.17
CA ILE A 904 -29.25 21.92 20.36
C ILE A 904 -30.04 22.28 19.09
N PRO A 905 -29.65 21.81 17.89
CA PRO A 905 -30.43 22.01 16.67
C PRO A 905 -31.89 21.58 16.84
N ALA A 906 -32.85 22.33 16.30
CA ALA A 906 -34.27 21.99 16.39
C ALA A 906 -34.60 20.68 15.66
N VAL A 907 -35.69 20.01 16.06
CA VAL A 907 -36.17 18.79 15.39
C VAL A 907 -36.39 19.04 13.89
N ALA A 908 -35.77 18.19 13.08
CA ALA A 908 -35.77 18.25 11.62
C ALA A 908 -36.22 16.91 10.99
N GLU A 909 -36.16 16.80 9.67
CA GLU A 909 -36.42 15.52 9.00
C GLU A 909 -35.24 14.56 9.17
N HIS A 910 -35.50 13.25 9.28
CA HIS A 910 -34.45 12.25 9.11
C HIS A 910 -33.97 12.27 7.67
N LEU A 911 -32.68 12.54 7.46
CA LEU A 911 -32.07 12.61 6.14
C LEU A 911 -31.97 11.22 5.52
N ARG A 912 -32.13 11.14 4.20
CA ARG A 912 -31.80 9.93 3.45
C ARG A 912 -30.37 10.08 2.98
N LEU A 913 -29.51 9.13 3.33
CA LEU A 913 -28.07 9.19 3.11
C LEU A 913 -27.65 8.25 2.00
N GLN A 914 -26.59 8.59 1.28
CA GLN A 914 -25.93 7.75 0.29
C GLN A 914 -24.64 7.17 0.89
N GLY A 915 -24.68 5.88 1.23
CA GLY A 915 -23.49 5.13 1.64
C GLY A 915 -22.75 4.58 0.43
N GLU A 916 -21.62 5.18 0.06
CA GLU A 916 -20.79 4.73 -1.06
C GLU A 916 -19.83 3.62 -0.63
N VAL A 917 -19.81 2.50 -1.34
CA VAL A 917 -18.88 1.40 -1.04
C VAL A 917 -17.55 1.63 -1.76
N ARG A 918 -16.58 2.22 -1.07
CA ARG A 918 -15.29 2.63 -1.64
C ARG A 918 -14.21 1.59 -1.38
N LEU A 919 -14.02 0.68 -2.33
CA LEU A 919 -13.00 -0.39 -2.28
C LEU A 919 -11.57 0.17 -2.07
N PRO A 920 -10.60 -0.61 -1.56
CA PRO A 920 -9.24 -0.15 -1.33
C PRO A 920 -8.53 0.46 -2.54
N GLU A 921 -8.88 0.05 -3.76
CA GLU A 921 -8.30 0.56 -5.00
C GLU A 921 -8.96 1.88 -5.45
N ASP A 922 -10.06 2.30 -4.82
CA ASP A 922 -10.79 3.53 -5.11
C ASP A 922 -9.98 4.78 -4.68
N PRO A 923 -9.71 5.74 -5.59
CA PRO A 923 -9.01 7.00 -5.28
C PRO A 923 -9.59 7.88 -4.17
N LEU A 924 -10.85 7.70 -3.82
CA LEU A 924 -11.59 8.45 -2.81
C LEU A 924 -11.83 7.60 -1.55
N SER A 925 -11.39 6.33 -1.53
CA SER A 925 -11.40 5.55 -0.29
C SER A 925 -10.41 6.18 0.69
N SER A 926 -10.91 6.55 1.87
CA SER A 926 -10.15 7.10 2.99
C SER A 926 -9.51 6.04 3.90
N LEU A 927 -9.51 4.76 3.52
CA LEU A 927 -8.89 3.69 4.30
C LEU A 927 -7.35 3.69 4.12
N PHE A 928 -6.69 4.76 4.54
CA PHE A 928 -5.25 4.93 4.58
C PHE A 928 -4.90 5.98 5.65
N ASN A 929 -3.77 5.82 6.35
CA ASN A 929 -3.36 6.65 7.50
C ASN A 929 -4.50 6.83 8.51
N THR A 930 -5.10 5.70 8.89
CA THR A 930 -6.18 5.61 9.88
C THR A 930 -6.09 4.24 10.55
N ASP A 931 -6.68 4.10 11.73
CA ASP A 931 -6.78 2.84 12.47
C ASP A 931 -7.27 1.68 11.58
N GLY A 932 -8.25 1.94 10.71
CA GLY A 932 -8.80 0.93 9.80
C GLY A 932 -7.77 0.30 8.86
N GLN A 933 -6.72 1.03 8.47
CA GLN A 933 -5.64 0.48 7.64
C GLN A 933 -4.87 -0.61 8.40
N ILE A 934 -4.60 -0.40 9.69
CA ILE A 934 -3.85 -1.33 10.53
C ILE A 934 -4.58 -2.69 10.65
N PHE A 935 -5.90 -2.65 10.85
CA PHE A 935 -6.74 -3.84 10.85
C PHE A 935 -6.70 -4.55 9.49
N SER A 936 -6.90 -3.80 8.40
CA SER A 936 -6.89 -4.34 7.03
C SER A 936 -5.56 -5.03 6.71
N ASP A 937 -4.42 -4.39 6.95
CA ASP A 937 -3.08 -4.91 6.63
C ASP A 937 -2.73 -6.15 7.46
N SER A 938 -3.25 -6.25 8.69
CA SER A 938 -3.16 -7.43 9.54
C SER A 938 -4.06 -8.59 9.09
N GLY A 939 -5.02 -8.31 8.21
CA GLY A 939 -6.01 -9.25 7.68
C GLY A 939 -7.28 -9.37 8.53
N ILE A 940 -7.50 -8.46 9.48
CA ILE A 940 -8.73 -8.42 10.27
C ILE A 940 -9.83 -7.83 9.37
N PRO A 941 -10.98 -8.50 9.17
CA PRO A 941 -12.08 -7.94 8.40
C PRO A 941 -12.52 -6.60 8.98
N VAL A 942 -12.52 -5.56 8.16
CA VAL A 942 -12.75 -4.19 8.65
C VAL A 942 -13.52 -3.35 7.63
N VAL A 943 -14.32 -2.42 8.13
CA VAL A 943 -14.92 -1.32 7.36
C VAL A 943 -14.68 -0.02 8.12
N LEU A 944 -14.14 0.98 7.43
CA LEU A 944 -14.16 2.35 7.89
C LEU A 944 -15.48 3.01 7.47
N LEU A 945 -16.22 3.53 8.45
CA LEU A 945 -17.38 4.39 8.26
C LEU A 945 -16.97 5.82 8.55
N MET A 946 -17.00 6.66 7.52
CA MET A 946 -16.53 8.03 7.59
C MET A 946 -17.43 8.91 6.74
N GLU A 947 -17.53 10.19 7.05
CA GLU A 947 -18.15 11.14 6.15
C GLU A 947 -17.49 11.18 4.75
N ASN A 948 -18.09 11.88 3.80
CA ASN A 948 -17.50 12.09 2.48
C ASN A 948 -16.25 13.01 2.59
N TYR A 949 -15.10 12.42 2.90
CA TYR A 949 -13.87 13.13 3.24
C TYR A 949 -13.31 13.98 2.09
N ASP A 950 -12.88 15.19 2.45
CA ASP A 950 -12.09 16.08 1.59
C ASP A 950 -11.01 16.75 2.44
N ILE A 951 -9.74 16.43 2.14
CA ILE A 951 -8.56 16.99 2.81
C ILE A 951 -8.53 18.53 2.83
N ASN A 952 -9.32 19.19 1.98
CA ASN A 952 -9.37 20.64 1.87
C ASN A 952 -10.43 21.32 2.74
N ARG A 953 -11.34 20.56 3.38
CA ARG A 953 -12.48 21.14 4.11
C ARG A 953 -12.03 21.91 5.35
N LYS A 954 -12.88 22.83 5.80
CA LYS A 954 -12.72 23.53 7.09
C LYS A 954 -13.21 22.64 8.23
N GLY A 955 -12.68 22.82 9.43
CA GLY A 955 -13.04 21.99 10.58
C GLY A 955 -12.36 20.63 10.61
N TYR A 956 -11.32 20.42 9.81
CA TYR A 956 -10.49 19.22 9.83
C TYR A 956 -9.10 19.62 10.30
N HIS A 957 -8.67 19.09 11.45
CA HIS A 957 -7.42 19.48 12.10
C HIS A 957 -7.27 21.00 12.25
N ASP A 958 -8.33 21.75 12.52
CA ASP A 958 -8.26 23.21 12.69
C ASP A 958 -9.15 23.68 13.84
N ARG A 959 -9.07 24.96 14.20
CA ARG A 959 -9.86 25.58 15.28
C ARG A 959 -11.38 25.46 15.11
N LEU A 960 -11.86 25.10 13.93
CA LEU A 960 -13.28 24.98 13.62
C LEU A 960 -13.80 23.56 13.80
N ASP A 961 -12.99 22.60 14.25
CA ASP A 961 -13.48 21.28 14.65
C ASP A 961 -14.26 21.35 15.98
N THR A 962 -15.43 21.97 15.92
CA THR A 962 -16.32 22.31 17.04
C THR A 962 -17.75 21.91 16.72
N LEU A 963 -18.65 21.98 17.71
CA LEU A 963 -20.07 21.67 17.52
C LEU A 963 -20.76 22.52 16.45
N GLU A 964 -20.25 23.71 16.15
CA GLU A 964 -20.82 24.56 15.10
C GLU A 964 -20.75 23.91 13.71
N ASN A 965 -19.82 22.96 13.52
CA ASN A 965 -19.64 22.25 12.26
C ASN A 965 -20.32 20.88 12.22
N ILE A 966 -20.96 20.44 13.30
CA ILE A 966 -21.72 19.19 13.33
C ILE A 966 -23.11 19.40 12.72
N ASP A 967 -23.41 18.64 11.67
CA ASP A 967 -24.76 18.43 11.17
C ASP A 967 -25.42 17.28 11.95
N LEU A 968 -26.26 17.63 12.94
CA LEU A 968 -26.89 16.67 13.84
C LEU A 968 -27.72 15.61 13.10
N ASP A 969 -28.51 15.99 12.10
CA ASP A 969 -29.41 15.03 11.43
C ASP A 969 -28.62 14.04 10.56
N TYR A 970 -27.51 14.51 9.98
CA TYR A 970 -26.58 13.66 9.23
C TYR A 970 -25.79 12.74 10.16
N GLY A 971 -25.11 13.30 11.16
CA GLY A 971 -24.23 12.54 12.05
C GLY A 971 -24.98 11.50 12.86
N ALA A 972 -26.17 11.85 13.39
CA ALA A 972 -27.02 10.90 14.09
C ALA A 972 -27.52 9.76 13.16
N ALA A 973 -27.74 10.06 11.87
CA ALA A 973 -28.12 9.04 10.89
C ALA A 973 -26.95 8.10 10.54
N VAL A 974 -25.73 8.62 10.34
CA VAL A 974 -24.53 7.80 10.14
C VAL A 974 -24.25 6.94 11.37
N ALA A 975 -24.33 7.52 12.57
CA ALA A 975 -24.21 6.83 13.85
C ALA A 975 -25.23 5.68 13.98
N ALA A 976 -26.50 5.95 13.69
CA ALA A 976 -27.55 4.93 13.69
C ALA A 976 -27.26 3.78 12.72
N ILE A 977 -26.83 4.10 11.49
CA ILE A 977 -26.47 3.10 10.47
C ILE A 977 -25.28 2.25 10.93
N ALA A 978 -24.28 2.85 11.57
CA ALA A 978 -23.12 2.12 12.11
C ALA A 978 -23.54 1.13 13.21
N ILE A 979 -24.39 1.56 14.15
CA ILE A 979 -24.94 0.72 15.22
C ILE A 979 -25.74 -0.46 14.62
N GLU A 980 -26.60 -0.19 13.64
CA GLU A 980 -27.39 -1.23 12.95
C GLU A 980 -26.48 -2.20 12.17
N ALA A 981 -25.42 -1.72 11.52
CA ALA A 981 -24.46 -2.57 10.81
C ALA A 981 -23.75 -3.55 11.76
N ALA A 982 -23.23 -3.05 12.90
CA ALA A 982 -22.63 -3.91 13.92
C ALA A 982 -23.66 -4.90 14.51
N ALA A 983 -24.89 -4.46 14.78
CA ALA A 983 -25.97 -5.32 15.26
C ALA A 983 -26.27 -6.48 14.31
N ARG A 984 -26.26 -6.24 12.99
CA ARG A 984 -26.52 -7.27 11.98
C ARG A 984 -25.46 -8.36 12.00
N VAL A 985 -24.19 -7.99 12.12
CA VAL A 985 -23.10 -8.98 12.19
C VAL A 985 -23.12 -9.70 13.55
N ALA A 986 -23.46 -9.00 14.64
CA ALA A 986 -23.53 -9.59 15.98
C ALA A 986 -24.71 -10.56 16.17
N THR A 987 -25.79 -10.41 15.39
CA THR A 987 -27.01 -11.25 15.45
C THR A 987 -27.04 -12.36 14.40
N ALA A 988 -26.15 -12.34 13.40
CA ALA A 988 -26.05 -13.41 12.43
C ALA A 988 -25.59 -14.71 13.11
N ALA A 989 -26.20 -15.84 12.77
CA ALA A 989 -25.83 -17.16 13.30
C ALA A 989 -24.46 -17.64 12.80
#